data_AF-A0A831L4B8-F1
#
_entry.id   AF-A0A831L4B8-F1
#
_cell.length_a   1.000
_cell.length_b   1.000
_cell.length_c   1.000
_cell.angle_alpha   90.00
_cell.angle_beta   90.00
_cell.angle_gamma   90.00
#
_symmetry.space_group_name_H-M   'P 1'
#
loop_
_entity.id
_entity.type
_entity.pdbx_description
1 polymer ?
#
loop_
_entity_poly.entity_id
_entity_poly.type
_entity_poly.pdbx_seq_one_letter_code
_entity_poly.pdbx_strand_id
1 'polypeptide(L)'
;MSESLTDFERSIIMKMNFHLYMARRDMKRHGCVWIGLLILVLVWGNVTPIAAEDNPEKLDERYQQWLDLVHYIITPMERKVFLSLKSDKERDALIELFWKQRDPTRGTPENEFREEHLRRFAHANKYFRFGAPVPGWKTDRGRIYILLGPPVSEEEVITNGFHPVLIWDYFGNAENGLPTGFRVVFYKRSGMGQYRLYLPTADGPQALLTTQSHTIDPMNYEALYKAIKEYSATVAEASLSLIPGEQRSGYSPSLQAPMLISRIYDLPKSRINATYARNFLNYKGIVDVDVVTNYVNSRNQLTLLRDPVLNTHFLHFSLLPELLSVDFSDERDQFYFNYELTVVLRSADDPDRELFKYSKNFPVYANEEDLNNRLSKGIVVSDYFPVAPGEFIFSAVLQNSVNREISYFDRKVTVPAPTGGAPRLYGPLLSYRIQPVGDPGFAAYQVVDRQVSIDPDSSFGMKESIYLFFSVYRDRAETAFRTRIEVRNEQEFRPYARTYMVDVPAGKETWVHDMEIENPGNGAYRVRVILLGAANEVLDSREVRLSIAPREQVFHPPVASKRLPSNRVFLFDMMLAAQYANTGRPGPAADHYEAALARQPEFPPLIKSYAEFLLAQRNPRRLLEIIAPLENDRKYLFDYHALRGKALHVQGNNTLAVQALLEANKVYDSDTSVLNALGAALANTGEKVEARKALEASLRLNPDQVDVRKMLQSLEKGRKP
;
A
#
# COMPACT_ATOMS: atom_id res chain seq x y z
N MET A 1 -13.16 -19.49 11.33
CA MET A 1 -12.51 -19.74 12.62
C MET A 1 -11.96 -18.43 13.11
N SER A 2 -12.67 -17.80 14.06
CA SER A 2 -12.40 -16.46 14.57
C SER A 2 -12.09 -16.55 16.06
N GLU A 3 -10.82 -16.76 16.41
CA GLU A 3 -10.31 -16.53 17.76
C GLU A 3 -8.95 -15.85 17.62
N SER A 4 -8.96 -14.53 17.40
CA SER A 4 -7.76 -13.71 17.23
C SER A 4 -6.96 -13.51 18.52
N LEU A 5 -7.49 -13.96 19.67
CA LEU A 5 -6.79 -13.99 20.94
C LEU A 5 -6.64 -15.43 21.43
N THR A 6 -5.40 -15.92 21.56
CA THR A 6 -5.13 -17.25 22.10
C THR A 6 -5.58 -17.33 23.57
N ASP A 7 -5.87 -18.53 24.09
CA ASP A 7 -6.24 -18.71 25.51
C ASP A 7 -5.18 -18.14 26.48
N PHE A 8 -3.92 -18.09 26.04
CA PHE A 8 -2.83 -17.44 26.75
C PHE A 8 -3.02 -15.92 26.85
N GLU A 9 -3.45 -15.27 25.76
CA GLU A 9 -3.76 -13.83 25.75
C GLU A 9 -5.00 -13.52 26.57
N ARG A 10 -6.05 -14.35 26.49
CA ARG A 10 -7.21 -14.23 27.38
C ARG A 10 -6.81 -14.39 28.84
N SER A 11 -5.90 -15.30 29.18
CA SER A 11 -5.39 -15.50 30.55
C SER A 11 -4.58 -14.30 31.07
N ILE A 12 -3.76 -13.68 30.22
CA ILE A 12 -3.02 -12.46 30.56
C ILE A 12 -3.97 -11.27 30.75
N ILE A 13 -4.92 -11.08 29.81
CA ILE A 13 -5.94 -10.03 29.85
C ILE A 13 -6.89 -10.20 31.05
N MET A 14 -7.33 -11.42 31.35
CA MET A 14 -8.24 -11.73 32.45
C MET A 14 -7.56 -11.54 33.83
N LYS A 15 -6.26 -11.86 33.96
CA LYS A 15 -5.46 -11.51 35.14
C LYS A 15 -5.28 -9.99 35.31
N MET A 16 -5.31 -9.25 34.20
CA MET A 16 -5.27 -7.78 34.17
C MET A 16 -6.59 -7.14 34.64
N ASN A 17 -7.74 -7.70 34.25
CA ASN A 17 -9.07 -7.24 34.67
C ASN A 17 -9.30 -7.35 36.19
N PHE A 18 -8.74 -8.37 36.85
CA PHE A 18 -8.82 -8.51 38.30
C PHE A 18 -8.03 -7.41 39.05
N HIS A 19 -6.95 -6.90 38.44
CA HIS A 19 -6.09 -5.87 39.05
C HIS A 19 -6.59 -4.44 38.76
N LEU A 20 -7.19 -4.17 37.58
CA LEU A 20 -7.82 -2.88 37.25
C LEU A 20 -9.11 -2.62 38.06
N TYR A 21 -9.86 -3.68 38.38
CA TYR A 21 -11.05 -3.60 39.24
C TYR A 21 -10.71 -3.17 40.69
N MET A 22 -9.55 -3.59 41.21
CA MET A 22 -9.09 -3.21 42.56
C MET A 22 -8.60 -1.75 42.62
N ALA A 23 -7.90 -1.26 41.60
CA ALA A 23 -7.37 0.11 41.57
C ALA A 23 -8.48 1.19 41.52
N ARG A 24 -9.65 0.91 40.95
CA ARG A 24 -10.78 1.85 40.90
C ARG A 24 -11.56 1.98 42.21
N ARG A 25 -11.41 1.03 43.15
CA ARG A 25 -12.22 0.99 44.40
C ARG A 25 -11.64 1.87 45.51
N ASP A 26 -10.34 2.12 45.50
CA ASP A 26 -9.64 2.91 46.54
C ASP A 26 -9.77 4.43 46.36
N MET A 27 -10.29 4.90 45.23
CA MET A 27 -10.41 6.34 44.92
C MET A 27 -11.76 6.97 45.33
N LYS A 28 -12.67 6.22 45.98
CA LYS A 28 -14.03 6.66 46.33
C LYS A 28 -14.33 6.85 47.82
N ARG A 29 -13.31 6.92 48.68
CA ARG A 29 -13.49 7.18 50.11
C ARG A 29 -12.74 8.44 50.54
N HIS A 30 -13.36 9.61 50.35
CA HIS A 30 -13.36 10.77 51.25
C HIS A 30 -14.37 11.78 50.67
N GLY A 31 -15.32 12.25 51.49
CA GLY A 31 -16.46 13.07 51.05
C GLY A 31 -16.54 14.46 51.71
N CYS A 32 -17.53 15.22 51.23
CA CYS A 32 -18.28 16.33 51.91
C CYS A 32 -17.60 17.72 51.99
N VAL A 33 -18.20 18.92 51.80
CA VAL A 33 -19.54 19.51 51.46
C VAL A 33 -19.32 21.01 51.06
N TRP A 34 -20.31 21.64 50.38
CA TRP A 34 -20.71 23.09 50.27
C TRP A 34 -20.53 23.72 48.87
N ILE A 35 -21.58 23.89 48.03
CA ILE A 35 -22.74 24.83 47.98
C ILE A 35 -22.43 26.14 47.22
N GLY A 36 -23.25 26.46 46.19
CA GLY A 36 -23.69 27.85 45.94
C GLY A 36 -23.65 28.42 44.51
N LEU A 37 -24.82 28.39 43.84
CA LEU A 37 -25.43 29.39 42.94
C LEU A 37 -24.80 29.85 41.59
N LEU A 38 -25.56 29.55 40.51
CA LEU A 38 -26.28 30.48 39.59
C LEU A 38 -25.57 31.76 39.07
N ILE A 39 -25.56 31.94 37.74
CA ILE A 39 -26.18 33.09 37.02
C ILE A 39 -26.23 32.81 35.50
N LEU A 40 -27.42 33.07 34.93
CA LEU A 40 -27.75 33.14 33.50
C LEU A 40 -26.95 34.26 32.78
N VAL A 41 -26.88 34.22 31.44
CA VAL A 41 -27.44 35.24 30.52
C VAL A 41 -26.77 35.22 29.12
N LEU A 42 -27.64 35.20 28.11
CA LEU A 42 -27.56 35.70 26.71
C LEU A 42 -26.86 34.91 25.59
N VAL A 43 -27.76 34.34 24.78
CA VAL A 43 -27.72 34.17 23.32
C VAL A 43 -27.15 35.40 22.62
N TRP A 44 -26.17 35.20 21.72
CA TRP A 44 -26.07 35.88 20.42
C TRP A 44 -25.39 34.95 19.41
N GLY A 45 -26.00 34.89 18.22
CA GLY A 45 -25.66 33.95 17.17
C GLY A 45 -24.25 34.14 16.64
N ASN A 46 -23.53 33.02 16.58
CA ASN A 46 -22.57 32.76 15.53
C ASN A 46 -22.97 31.42 14.92
N VAL A 47 -23.16 31.41 13.60
CA VAL A 47 -23.21 30.20 12.80
C VAL A 47 -21.82 29.57 12.92
N THR A 48 -21.66 28.69 13.90
CA THR A 48 -20.54 27.76 13.93
C THR A 48 -20.74 26.82 12.75
N PRO A 49 -19.71 26.57 11.91
CA PRO A 49 -19.80 25.45 11.00
C PRO A 49 -20.09 24.22 11.86
N ILE A 50 -21.01 23.37 11.40
CA ILE A 50 -21.10 22.01 11.91
C ILE A 50 -19.78 21.35 11.50
N ALA A 51 -18.74 21.58 12.30
CA ALA A 51 -17.65 20.65 12.42
C ALA A 51 -18.33 19.40 12.96
N ALA A 52 -18.40 18.37 12.12
CA ALA A 52 -18.65 17.03 12.58
C ALA A 52 -17.69 16.80 13.75
N GLU A 53 -18.23 16.72 14.97
CA GLU A 53 -17.49 16.18 16.09
C GLU A 53 -17.18 14.73 15.73
N ASP A 54 -15.99 14.49 15.19
CA ASP A 54 -15.30 13.21 15.27
C ASP A 54 -15.07 12.93 16.77
N ASN A 55 -16.11 12.46 17.44
CA ASN A 55 -15.98 11.85 18.74
C ASN A 55 -15.63 10.38 18.47
N PRO A 56 -14.36 9.95 18.62
CA PRO A 56 -14.03 8.55 18.44
C PRO A 56 -14.82 7.76 19.48
N GLU A 57 -15.74 6.91 19.02
CA GLU A 57 -16.28 5.84 19.86
C GLU A 57 -15.12 5.24 20.65
N LYS A 58 -15.25 5.22 21.98
CA LYS A 58 -14.22 4.65 22.85
C LYS A 58 -13.91 3.25 22.34
N LEU A 59 -12.72 3.11 21.77
CA LEU A 59 -12.16 1.86 21.29
C LEU A 59 -12.38 0.77 22.34
N ASP A 60 -12.86 -0.41 21.94
CA ASP A 60 -13.05 -1.55 22.85
C ASP A 60 -11.80 -1.77 23.71
N GLU A 61 -12.00 -2.15 24.97
CA GLU A 61 -10.95 -2.39 25.94
C GLU A 61 -9.89 -3.35 25.40
N ARG A 62 -10.27 -4.41 24.66
CA ARG A 62 -9.31 -5.36 24.07
C ARG A 62 -8.30 -4.69 23.14
N TYR A 63 -8.73 -3.69 22.37
CA TYR A 63 -7.88 -2.98 21.42
C TYR A 63 -7.02 -1.91 22.10
N GLN A 64 -7.51 -1.30 23.18
CA GLN A 64 -6.70 -0.42 24.01
C GLN A 64 -5.57 -1.21 24.68
N GLN A 65 -5.88 -2.40 25.21
CA GLN A 65 -4.91 -3.30 25.80
C GLN A 65 -3.88 -3.80 24.76
N TRP A 66 -4.32 -4.10 23.53
CA TRP A 66 -3.40 -4.40 22.45
C TRP A 66 -2.46 -3.22 22.13
N LEU A 67 -2.97 -1.99 22.04
CA LEU A 67 -2.15 -0.79 21.82
C LEU A 67 -1.14 -0.54 22.95
N ASP A 68 -1.52 -0.84 24.19
CA ASP A 68 -0.61 -0.80 25.34
C ASP A 68 0.49 -1.87 25.23
N LEU A 69 0.10 -3.10 24.85
CA LEU A 69 1.03 -4.21 24.65
C LEU A 69 2.07 -3.88 23.58
N VAL A 70 1.66 -3.33 22.44
CA VAL A 70 2.55 -3.06 21.30
C VAL A 70 3.16 -1.65 21.31
N HIS A 71 2.94 -0.86 22.36
CA HIS A 71 3.26 0.56 22.42
C HIS A 71 4.68 0.93 21.95
N TYR A 72 5.68 0.13 22.32
CA TYR A 72 7.08 0.39 21.98
C TYR A 72 7.50 -0.20 20.62
N ILE A 73 6.73 -1.10 20.04
CA ILE A 73 7.08 -1.84 18.81
C ILE A 73 6.21 -1.45 17.60
N ILE A 74 5.08 -0.76 17.83
CA ILE A 74 4.22 -0.23 16.78
C ILE A 74 4.81 1.04 16.17
N THR A 75 4.78 1.11 14.83
CA THR A 75 5.20 2.28 14.07
C THR A 75 4.11 3.36 14.09
N PRO A 76 4.45 4.64 13.88
CA PRO A 76 3.46 5.71 13.76
C PRO A 76 2.41 5.45 12.67
N MET A 77 2.83 4.87 11.54
CA MET A 77 1.95 4.53 10.42
C MET A 77 0.95 3.43 10.79
N GLU A 78 1.42 2.31 11.35
CA GLU A 78 0.55 1.20 11.80
C GLU A 78 -0.48 1.70 12.82
N ARG A 79 -0.05 2.50 13.80
CA ARG A 79 -0.96 3.08 14.81
C ARG A 79 -2.00 3.99 14.18
N LYS A 80 -1.60 4.86 13.24
CA LYS A 80 -2.53 5.75 12.53
C LYS A 80 -3.58 4.96 11.76
N VAL A 81 -3.15 3.93 11.02
CA VAL A 81 -4.06 3.06 10.26
C VAL A 81 -5.02 2.34 11.20
N PHE A 82 -4.51 1.69 12.25
CA PHE A 82 -5.33 0.96 13.21
C PHE A 82 -6.45 1.80 13.82
N LEU A 83 -6.14 3.05 14.20
CA LEU A 83 -7.11 3.98 14.78
C LEU A 83 -8.14 4.50 13.75
N SER A 84 -7.84 4.45 12.46
CA SER A 84 -8.76 4.84 11.38
C SER A 84 -9.73 3.73 10.97
N LEU A 85 -9.51 2.49 11.39
CA LEU A 85 -10.36 1.34 11.07
C LEU A 85 -11.71 1.48 11.75
N LYS A 86 -12.79 1.15 11.04
CA LYS A 86 -14.17 1.31 11.52
C LYS A 86 -14.72 0.02 12.11
N SER A 87 -14.29 -1.13 11.59
CA SER A 87 -14.78 -2.44 11.99
C SER A 87 -13.79 -3.21 12.86
N ASP A 88 -14.30 -3.94 13.84
CA ASP A 88 -13.54 -4.89 14.65
C ASP A 88 -12.87 -5.98 13.80
N LYS A 89 -13.53 -6.46 12.74
CA LYS A 89 -12.94 -7.42 11.80
C LYS A 89 -11.69 -6.84 11.13
N GLU A 90 -11.73 -5.56 10.77
CA GLU A 90 -10.58 -4.88 10.17
C GLU A 90 -9.43 -4.74 11.17
N ARG A 91 -9.74 -4.38 12.42
CA ARG A 91 -8.74 -4.26 13.49
C ARG A 91 -8.07 -5.59 13.77
N ASP A 92 -8.86 -6.66 13.88
CA ASP A 92 -8.35 -8.02 14.14
C ASP A 92 -7.43 -8.49 13.00
N ALA A 93 -7.80 -8.24 11.74
CA ALA A 93 -6.95 -8.58 10.59
C ALA A 93 -5.64 -7.76 10.56
N LEU A 94 -5.66 -6.47 10.93
CA LEU A 94 -4.44 -5.68 11.03
C LEU A 94 -3.53 -6.17 12.17
N ILE A 95 -4.10 -6.63 13.29
CA ILE A 95 -3.37 -7.20 14.43
C ILE A 95 -2.66 -8.49 14.01
N GLU A 96 -3.35 -9.38 13.30
CA GLU A 96 -2.74 -10.61 12.77
C GLU A 96 -1.57 -10.30 11.84
N LEU A 97 -1.78 -9.40 10.88
CA LEU A 97 -0.75 -8.96 9.95
C LEU A 97 0.43 -8.29 10.67
N PHE A 98 0.16 -7.49 11.71
CA PHE A 98 1.18 -6.84 12.53
C PHE A 98 2.18 -7.84 13.14
N TRP A 99 1.67 -8.95 13.69
CA TRP A 99 2.53 -9.99 14.24
C TRP A 99 3.23 -10.78 13.15
N LYS A 100 2.53 -11.12 12.05
CA LYS A 100 3.12 -11.86 10.92
C LYS A 100 4.31 -11.13 10.28
N GLN A 101 4.27 -9.80 10.19
CA GLN A 101 5.38 -9.01 9.65
C GLN A 101 6.62 -9.01 10.56
N ARG A 102 6.46 -9.37 11.83
CA ARG A 102 7.54 -9.47 12.83
C ARG A 102 7.96 -10.90 13.13
N ASP A 103 7.41 -11.87 12.40
CA ASP A 103 7.71 -13.29 12.54
C ASP A 103 9.09 -13.62 11.93
N PRO A 104 10.07 -14.07 12.74
CA PRO A 104 11.39 -14.44 12.25
C PRO A 104 11.37 -15.78 11.47
N THR A 105 10.37 -16.63 11.71
CA THR A 105 10.29 -18.02 11.21
C THR A 105 8.91 -18.28 10.63
N ARG A 106 8.58 -17.60 9.53
CA ARG A 106 7.28 -17.68 8.84
C ARG A 106 6.81 -19.10 8.45
N GLY A 107 7.67 -20.13 8.57
CA GLY A 107 7.35 -21.53 8.32
C GLY A 107 6.87 -22.33 9.53
N THR A 108 6.93 -21.77 10.76
CA THR A 108 6.35 -22.38 11.96
C THR A 108 4.97 -21.76 12.26
N PRO A 109 4.01 -22.52 12.84
CA PRO A 109 2.73 -21.96 13.27
C PRO A 109 2.85 -20.94 14.42
N GLU A 110 3.97 -20.99 15.15
CA GLU A 110 4.24 -20.20 16.35
C GLU A 110 5.08 -18.98 16.00
N ASN A 111 4.67 -17.80 16.46
CA ASN A 111 5.43 -16.56 16.25
C ASN A 111 6.30 -16.29 17.48
N GLU A 112 7.57 -16.66 17.40
CA GLU A 112 8.50 -16.63 18.53
C GLU A 112 8.74 -15.19 19.03
N PHE A 113 8.69 -14.20 18.11
CA PHE A 113 8.80 -12.79 18.48
C PHE A 113 7.60 -12.32 19.32
N ARG A 114 6.37 -12.68 18.93
CA ARG A 114 5.14 -12.36 19.68
C ARG A 114 5.19 -12.97 21.08
N GLU A 115 5.59 -14.24 21.19
CA GLU A 115 5.68 -14.93 22.48
C GLU A 115 6.70 -14.30 23.42
N GLU A 116 7.90 -14.02 22.92
CA GLU A 116 8.95 -13.38 23.71
C GLU A 116 8.54 -11.95 24.11
N HIS A 117 7.90 -11.19 23.22
CA HIS A 117 7.38 -9.86 23.55
C HIS A 117 6.32 -9.92 24.66
N LEU A 118 5.37 -10.85 24.58
CA LEU A 118 4.37 -11.09 25.63
C LEU A 118 5.04 -11.45 26.96
N ARG A 119 6.06 -12.32 26.93
CA ARG A 119 6.84 -12.72 28.12
C ARG A 119 7.53 -11.52 28.76
N ARG A 120 8.18 -10.67 27.97
CA ARG A 120 8.85 -9.45 28.45
C ARG A 120 7.88 -8.42 29.00
N PHE A 121 6.73 -8.23 28.35
CA PHE A 121 5.69 -7.33 28.82
C PHE A 121 5.10 -7.80 30.16
N ALA A 122 4.83 -9.10 30.30
CA ALA A 122 4.37 -9.70 31.56
C ALA A 122 5.43 -9.58 32.66
N HIS A 123 6.70 -9.83 32.35
CA HIS A 123 7.81 -9.65 33.28
C HIS A 123 7.90 -8.20 33.77
N ALA A 124 7.85 -7.23 32.85
CA ALA A 124 7.91 -5.82 33.19
C ALA A 124 6.80 -5.41 34.17
N ASN A 125 5.56 -5.85 33.92
CA ASN A 125 4.44 -5.55 34.80
C ASN A 125 4.48 -6.28 36.14
N LYS A 126 5.07 -7.47 36.20
CA LYS A 126 5.23 -8.22 37.45
C LYS A 126 6.30 -7.60 38.35
N TYR A 127 7.48 -7.29 37.80
CA TYR A 127 8.66 -6.94 38.59
C TYR A 127 8.94 -5.45 38.69
N PHE A 128 8.58 -4.64 37.68
CA PHE A 128 8.92 -3.21 37.67
C PHE A 128 7.78 -2.28 38.08
N ARG A 129 6.61 -2.82 38.47
CA ARG A 129 5.51 -2.01 39.02
C ARG A 129 5.79 -1.47 40.43
N PHE A 130 6.59 -2.19 41.22
CA PHE A 130 6.79 -1.87 42.63
C PHE A 130 7.59 -0.57 42.79
N GLY A 131 7.03 0.39 43.52
CA GLY A 131 7.63 1.71 43.74
C GLY A 131 7.36 2.76 42.65
N ALA A 132 6.50 2.46 41.65
CA ALA A 132 6.09 3.40 40.61
C ALA A 132 4.57 3.66 40.63
N PRO A 133 4.09 4.88 40.31
CA PRO A 133 2.66 5.20 40.20
C PRO A 133 2.04 4.73 38.87
N VAL A 134 2.82 4.05 38.02
CA VAL A 134 2.44 3.60 36.68
C VAL A 134 2.63 2.09 36.55
N PRO A 135 1.93 1.44 35.59
CA PRO A 135 2.20 0.04 35.25
C PRO A 135 3.68 -0.20 34.93
N GLY A 136 4.18 -1.40 35.22
CA GLY A 136 5.60 -1.72 35.07
C GLY A 136 6.13 -1.49 33.65
N TRP A 137 5.32 -1.76 32.62
CA TRP A 137 5.68 -1.50 31.22
C TRP A 137 5.90 0.00 30.90
N LYS A 138 5.31 0.92 31.66
CA LYS A 138 5.51 2.37 31.52
C LYS A 138 6.72 2.91 32.28
N THR A 139 7.40 2.08 33.08
CA THR A 139 8.63 2.48 33.77
C THR A 139 9.83 2.42 32.82
N ASP A 140 10.88 3.19 33.12
CA ASP A 140 12.09 3.21 32.29
C ASP A 140 12.75 1.82 32.21
N ARG A 141 12.80 1.09 33.35
CA ARG A 141 13.27 -0.30 33.39
C ARG A 141 12.41 -1.23 32.55
N GLY A 142 11.08 -1.11 32.67
CA GLY A 142 10.14 -1.93 31.90
C GLY A 142 10.24 -1.68 30.40
N ARG A 143 10.40 -0.42 29.97
CA ARG A 143 10.63 -0.08 28.57
C ARG A 143 11.90 -0.73 28.04
N ILE A 144 13.03 -0.59 28.74
CA ILE A 144 14.31 -1.16 28.30
C ILE A 144 14.23 -2.69 28.27
N TYR A 145 13.64 -3.32 29.29
CA TYR A 145 13.48 -4.78 29.34
C TYR A 145 12.59 -5.31 28.20
N ILE A 146 11.53 -4.59 27.84
CA ILE A 146 10.69 -4.97 26.68
C ILE A 146 11.51 -4.91 25.39
N LEU A 147 12.29 -3.85 25.20
CA LEU A 147 13.05 -3.61 23.98
C LEU A 147 14.25 -4.56 23.81
N LEU A 148 15.05 -4.74 24.86
CA LEU A 148 16.31 -5.49 24.80
C LEU A 148 16.21 -6.90 25.37
N GLY A 149 15.22 -7.18 26.20
CA GLY A 149 15.14 -8.42 26.98
C GLY A 149 16.00 -8.34 28.25
N PRO A 150 16.27 -9.51 28.88
CA PRO A 150 17.07 -9.57 30.10
C PRO A 150 18.50 -9.08 29.84
N PRO A 151 19.10 -8.34 30.79
CA PRO A 151 20.50 -7.95 30.69
C PRO A 151 21.43 -9.16 30.86
N VAL A 152 22.66 -9.03 30.37
CA VAL A 152 23.73 -10.03 30.55
C VAL A 152 24.16 -10.08 32.01
N SER A 153 24.32 -8.92 32.62
CA SER A 153 24.57 -8.74 34.05
C SER A 153 23.78 -7.56 34.59
N GLU A 154 23.38 -7.68 35.85
CA GLU A 154 22.69 -6.64 36.61
C GLU A 154 23.48 -6.38 37.90
N GLU A 155 23.89 -5.14 38.12
CA GLU A 155 24.60 -4.69 39.31
C GLU A 155 23.81 -3.56 39.99
N GLU A 156 23.34 -3.80 41.21
CA GLU A 156 22.71 -2.77 42.04
C GLU A 156 23.72 -2.24 43.06
N VAL A 157 24.08 -0.97 42.94
CA VAL A 157 25.03 -0.29 43.82
C VAL A 157 24.26 0.55 44.83
N ILE A 158 24.28 0.10 46.08
CA ILE A 158 23.67 0.80 47.23
C ILE A 158 24.78 1.07 48.25
N THR A 159 25.28 2.30 48.29
CA THR A 159 26.39 2.70 49.17
C THR A 159 26.12 4.08 49.74
N ASN A 160 26.62 4.34 50.96
CA ASN A 160 26.60 5.66 51.56
C ASN A 160 27.43 6.60 50.68
N GLY A 161 26.78 7.50 49.93
CA GLY A 161 27.43 8.37 48.94
C GLY A 161 26.69 8.45 47.61
N PHE A 162 25.89 7.43 47.28
CA PHE A 162 25.08 7.41 46.07
C PHE A 162 23.59 7.34 46.33
N HIS A 163 22.81 7.88 45.39
CA HIS A 163 21.45 7.41 45.19
C HIS A 163 21.54 5.95 44.69
N PRO A 164 20.61 5.04 45.05
CA PRO A 164 20.65 3.67 44.52
C PRO A 164 20.78 3.68 42.99
N VAL A 165 21.84 3.05 42.49
CA VAL A 165 22.16 2.94 41.05
C VAL A 165 22.01 1.49 40.63
N LEU A 166 21.37 1.28 39.49
CA LEU A 166 21.21 -0.03 38.86
C LEU A 166 21.85 0.00 37.48
N ILE A 167 22.81 -0.89 37.23
CA ILE A 167 23.54 -0.98 35.98
C ILE A 167 23.17 -2.30 35.31
N TRP A 168 22.70 -2.22 34.07
CA TRP A 168 22.42 -3.36 33.21
C TRP A 168 23.43 -3.38 32.06
N ASP A 169 24.19 -4.46 31.91
CA ASP A 169 25.10 -4.64 30.79
C ASP A 169 24.43 -5.45 29.66
N TYR A 170 24.70 -5.04 28.42
CA TYR A 170 24.20 -5.68 27.21
C TYR A 170 25.32 -5.84 26.18
N PHE A 171 25.23 -6.92 25.40
CA PHE A 171 25.97 -7.04 24.15
C PHE A 171 25.10 -6.56 22.99
N GLY A 172 25.62 -5.66 22.17
CA GLY A 172 24.95 -5.15 20.98
C GLY A 172 25.44 -5.82 19.70
N ASN A 173 24.59 -5.80 18.68
CA ASN A 173 24.94 -6.23 17.33
C ASN A 173 25.22 -4.99 16.46
N ALA A 174 26.38 -4.96 15.80
CA ALA A 174 26.79 -3.89 14.89
C ALA A 174 25.82 -3.71 13.71
N GLU A 175 25.17 -4.79 13.23
CA GLU A 175 24.14 -4.71 12.18
C GLU A 175 22.90 -3.92 12.61
N ASN A 176 22.69 -3.77 13.92
CA ASN A 176 21.64 -2.95 14.51
C ASN A 176 22.12 -1.54 14.87
N GLY A 177 23.36 -1.18 14.50
CA GLY A 177 23.99 0.07 14.89
C GLY A 177 24.24 0.20 16.39
N LEU A 178 24.29 -0.92 17.13
CA LEU A 178 24.61 -0.94 18.56
C LEU A 178 26.11 -1.23 18.78
N PRO A 179 26.73 -0.67 19.83
CA PRO A 179 28.09 -1.03 20.25
C PRO A 179 28.17 -2.50 20.66
N THR A 180 29.35 -3.11 20.54
CA THR A 180 29.59 -4.52 20.94
C THR A 180 29.21 -4.78 22.40
N GLY A 181 29.49 -3.83 23.29
CA GLY A 181 29.03 -3.85 24.69
C GLY A 181 28.60 -2.45 25.12
N PHE A 182 27.53 -2.37 25.88
CA PHE A 182 27.03 -1.11 26.43
C PHE A 182 26.24 -1.32 27.73
N ARG A 183 26.05 -0.22 28.47
CA ARG A 183 25.32 -0.17 29.72
C ARG A 183 24.03 0.61 29.59
N VAL A 184 23.02 0.19 30.33
CA VAL A 184 21.85 1.00 30.64
C VAL A 184 21.83 1.22 32.13
N VAL A 185 21.89 2.48 32.54
CA VAL A 185 22.01 2.87 33.95
C VAL A 185 20.69 3.46 34.41
N PHE A 186 20.23 3.05 35.58
CA PHE A 186 19.08 3.63 36.25
C PHE A 186 19.45 4.11 37.64
N TYR A 187 18.74 5.09 38.17
CA TYR A 187 18.95 5.57 39.52
C TYR A 187 17.67 6.08 40.17
N LYS A 188 17.62 6.10 41.51
CA LYS A 188 16.51 6.70 42.27
C LYS A 188 16.84 8.13 42.67
N ARG A 189 16.35 9.12 41.92
CA ARG A 189 16.60 10.57 42.11
C ARG A 189 16.50 11.10 43.55
N SER A 190 15.65 10.52 44.38
CA SER A 190 15.46 10.95 45.78
C SER A 190 15.84 9.86 46.79
N GLY A 191 16.60 8.85 46.38
CA GLY A 191 16.94 7.68 47.20
C GLY A 191 15.79 6.67 47.35
N MET A 192 14.55 7.08 47.09
CA MET A 192 13.33 6.27 47.19
C MET A 192 12.47 6.37 45.91
N GLY A 193 11.51 5.46 45.76
CA GLY A 193 10.58 5.43 44.62
C GLY A 193 11.15 4.71 43.40
N GLN A 194 10.69 5.11 42.21
CA GLN A 194 10.99 4.43 40.96
C GLN A 194 12.41 4.71 40.45
N TYR A 195 13.03 3.70 39.85
CA TYR A 195 14.24 3.85 39.05
C TYR A 195 13.94 4.65 37.78
N ARG A 196 14.75 5.67 37.52
CA ARG A 196 14.74 6.49 36.31
C ARG A 196 15.98 6.21 35.47
N LEU A 197 15.82 6.24 34.15
CA LEU A 197 16.96 6.13 33.24
C LEU A 197 17.93 7.30 33.50
N TYR A 198 19.21 6.98 33.62
CA TYR A 198 20.28 7.95 33.75
C TYR A 198 20.92 8.22 32.39
N LEU A 199 21.09 9.51 32.06
CA LEU A 199 21.81 9.97 30.89
C LEU A 199 22.96 10.90 31.31
N PRO A 200 24.24 10.55 31.04
CA PRO A 200 25.39 11.36 31.41
C PRO A 200 25.29 12.84 31.03
N THR A 201 24.74 13.12 29.84
CA THR A 201 24.64 14.49 29.30
C THR A 201 23.43 15.27 29.81
N ALA A 202 22.38 14.60 30.27
CA ALA A 202 21.14 15.25 30.70
C ALA A 202 21.05 15.38 32.23
N ASP A 203 21.43 14.34 32.96
CA ASP A 203 21.38 14.31 34.42
C ASP A 203 22.71 14.75 35.05
N GLY A 204 23.84 14.44 34.40
CA GLY A 204 25.18 14.75 34.89
C GLY A 204 25.67 13.80 36.01
N PRO A 205 27.00 13.63 36.21
CA PRO A 205 27.53 12.75 37.26
C PRO A 205 27.05 13.10 38.68
N GLN A 206 26.83 14.39 38.95
CA GLN A 206 26.34 14.87 40.25
C GLN A 206 25.00 14.26 40.68
N ALA A 207 24.14 13.86 39.73
CA ALA A 207 22.81 13.35 40.02
C ALA A 207 22.85 11.96 40.66
N LEU A 208 23.99 11.28 40.61
CA LEU A 208 24.20 9.98 41.24
C LEU A 208 24.63 10.11 42.71
N LEU A 209 25.13 11.27 43.15
CA LEU A 209 25.66 11.49 44.49
C LEU A 209 24.56 11.91 45.49
N THR A 210 24.54 11.31 46.68
CA THR A 210 23.69 11.75 47.81
C THR A 210 24.38 12.75 48.71
N THR A 211 25.69 12.63 48.87
CA THR A 211 26.56 13.52 49.65
C THR A 211 27.54 14.21 48.71
N GLN A 212 27.90 15.48 48.97
CA GLN A 212 28.79 16.32 48.13
C GLN A 212 28.21 16.81 46.79
N SER A 213 26.96 16.46 46.46
CA SER A 213 26.28 16.90 45.23
C SER A 213 26.13 18.43 45.10
N HIS A 214 26.20 19.16 46.22
CA HIS A 214 26.13 20.62 46.28
C HIS A 214 27.48 21.32 46.54
N THR A 215 28.56 20.57 46.78
CA THR A 215 29.87 21.13 47.14
C THR A 215 30.85 21.16 45.97
N ILE A 216 30.64 20.31 44.97
CA ILE A 216 31.44 20.27 43.74
C ILE A 216 30.66 21.00 42.64
N ASP A 217 31.33 21.86 41.88
CA ASP A 217 30.73 22.53 40.71
C ASP A 217 30.20 21.45 39.72
N PRO A 218 28.91 21.49 39.36
CA PRO A 218 28.30 20.63 38.35
C PRO A 218 29.07 20.50 37.03
N MET A 219 29.82 21.51 36.64
CA MET A 219 30.60 21.54 35.40
C MET A 219 32.01 20.95 35.57
N ASN A 220 32.46 20.71 36.81
CA ASN A 220 33.76 20.13 37.10
C ASN A 220 33.68 18.59 37.09
N TYR A 221 33.58 18.04 35.89
CA TYR A 221 33.40 16.60 35.69
C TYR A 221 34.58 15.75 36.19
N GLU A 222 35.80 16.29 36.21
CA GLU A 222 36.96 15.58 36.76
C GLU A 222 36.83 15.38 38.27
N ALA A 223 36.46 16.43 39.01
CA ALA A 223 36.24 16.34 40.45
C ALA A 223 35.06 15.41 40.78
N LEU A 224 33.96 15.53 40.04
CA LEU A 224 32.80 14.65 40.20
C LEU A 224 33.16 13.18 39.91
N TYR A 225 33.89 12.91 38.82
CA TYR A 225 34.33 11.56 38.48
C TYR A 225 35.22 10.96 39.56
N LYS A 226 36.19 11.73 40.08
CA LYS A 226 37.07 11.28 41.17
C LYS A 226 36.28 10.97 42.44
N ALA A 227 35.33 11.84 42.82
CA ALA A 227 34.47 11.62 43.98
C ALA A 227 33.61 10.35 43.83
N ILE A 228 33.01 10.11 42.66
CA ILE A 228 32.25 8.88 42.39
C ILE A 228 33.18 7.66 42.43
N LYS A 229 34.39 7.76 41.88
CA LYS A 229 35.36 6.66 41.82
C LYS A 229 35.83 6.19 43.19
N GLU A 230 35.83 7.05 44.21
CA GLU A 230 36.13 6.67 45.60
C GLU A 230 35.16 5.61 46.15
N TYR A 231 33.90 5.64 45.68
CA TYR A 231 32.87 4.68 46.09
C TYR A 231 32.70 3.51 45.12
N SER A 232 32.70 3.77 43.80
CA SER A 232 32.61 2.71 42.79
C SER A 232 33.24 3.13 41.46
N ALA A 233 34.21 2.34 41.00
CA ALA A 233 34.84 2.52 39.70
C ALA A 233 33.86 2.31 38.54
N THR A 234 32.95 1.34 38.66
CA THR A 234 31.93 1.04 37.64
C THR A 234 30.94 2.19 37.49
N VAL A 235 30.45 2.74 38.60
CA VAL A 235 29.54 3.91 38.59
C VAL A 235 30.26 5.14 38.05
N ALA A 236 31.55 5.33 38.38
CA ALA A 236 32.35 6.44 37.86
C ALA A 236 32.46 6.40 36.34
N GLU A 237 32.80 5.24 35.77
CA GLU A 237 32.83 5.05 34.31
C GLU A 237 31.44 5.31 33.70
N ALA A 238 30.40 4.69 34.27
CA ALA A 238 29.02 4.79 33.80
C ALA A 238 28.43 6.22 33.90
N SER A 239 28.95 7.04 34.82
CA SER A 239 28.56 8.45 34.99
C SER A 239 28.96 9.32 33.80
N LEU A 240 29.98 8.91 33.03
CA LEU A 240 30.48 9.65 31.88
C LEU A 240 30.13 8.97 30.56
N SER A 241 30.20 7.65 30.47
CA SER A 241 29.85 6.91 29.25
C SER A 241 29.07 5.64 29.55
N LEU A 242 28.09 5.37 28.67
CA LEU A 242 27.36 4.11 28.64
C LEU A 242 28.09 3.03 27.82
N ILE A 243 29.24 3.34 27.22
CA ILE A 243 30.03 2.40 26.42
C ILE A 243 31.33 2.11 27.19
N PRO A 244 31.49 0.89 27.74
CA PRO A 244 32.70 0.52 28.47
C PRO A 244 33.97 0.73 27.64
N GLY A 245 35.00 1.32 28.24
CA GLY A 245 36.29 1.58 27.59
C GLY A 245 36.33 2.77 26.62
N GLU A 246 35.25 3.56 26.48
CA GLU A 246 35.29 4.80 25.71
C GLU A 246 36.20 5.83 26.38
N GLN A 247 37.40 6.06 25.84
CA GLN A 247 38.33 7.05 26.36
C GLN A 247 37.90 8.47 25.99
N ARG A 248 37.66 9.30 27.01
CA ARG A 248 37.26 10.71 26.85
C ARG A 248 38.33 11.63 27.41
N SER A 249 38.88 12.50 26.58
CA SER A 249 39.76 13.58 27.05
C SER A 249 38.96 14.55 27.92
N GLY A 250 39.46 14.84 29.13
CA GLY A 250 38.89 15.86 30.02
C GLY A 250 37.61 15.47 30.77
N TYR A 251 37.35 14.17 31.00
CA TYR A 251 36.23 13.67 31.84
C TYR A 251 34.83 14.15 31.42
N SER A 252 34.64 14.59 30.19
CA SER A 252 33.33 15.11 29.75
C SER A 252 32.34 14.00 29.38
N PRO A 253 31.05 14.12 29.75
CA PRO A 253 30.00 13.15 29.39
C PRO A 253 29.94 12.83 27.89
N SER A 254 29.66 11.58 27.56
CA SER A 254 29.63 11.08 26.18
C SER A 254 28.36 11.52 25.44
N LEU A 255 28.55 12.15 24.29
CA LEU A 255 27.46 12.50 23.36
C LEU A 255 26.88 11.26 22.65
N GLN A 256 27.55 10.09 22.74
CA GLN A 256 27.03 8.85 22.19
C GLN A 256 25.92 8.24 23.04
N ALA A 257 25.83 8.58 24.33
CA ALA A 257 24.84 8.01 25.23
C ALA A 257 23.38 8.31 24.81
N PRO A 258 22.99 9.57 24.51
CA PRO A 258 21.65 9.84 23.97
C PRO A 258 21.40 9.16 22.61
N MET A 259 22.41 9.08 21.74
CA MET A 259 22.28 8.41 20.44
C MET A 259 22.05 6.90 20.61
N LEU A 260 22.76 6.26 21.53
CA LEU A 260 22.58 4.85 21.90
C LEU A 260 21.15 4.59 22.39
N ILE A 261 20.66 5.39 23.34
CA ILE A 261 19.29 5.24 23.87
C ILE A 261 18.24 5.47 22.77
N SER A 262 18.43 6.47 21.90
CA SER A 262 17.54 6.68 20.75
C SER A 262 17.51 5.46 19.82
N ARG A 263 18.69 4.92 19.47
CA ARG A 263 18.78 3.70 18.65
C ARG A 263 18.05 2.54 19.30
N ILE A 264 18.25 2.31 20.60
CA ILE A 264 17.54 1.26 21.37
C ILE A 264 16.01 1.41 21.24
N TYR A 265 15.50 2.64 21.35
CA TYR A 265 14.07 2.91 21.21
C TYR A 265 13.52 2.68 19.81
N ASP A 266 14.34 2.82 18.78
CA ASP A 266 13.97 2.64 17.38
C ASP A 266 14.21 1.22 16.86
N LEU A 267 15.00 0.39 17.57
CA LEU A 267 15.35 -0.98 17.17
C LEU A 267 14.17 -1.78 16.63
N PRO A 268 13.03 -1.92 17.34
CA PRO A 268 11.94 -2.79 16.89
C PRO A 268 11.19 -2.26 15.66
N LYS A 269 11.39 -0.99 15.32
CA LYS A 269 10.71 -0.29 14.22
C LYS A 269 11.61 -0.18 12.99
N SER A 270 12.92 -0.08 13.20
CA SER A 270 13.92 0.18 12.16
C SER A 270 13.94 -0.84 11.02
N ARG A 271 13.57 -2.10 11.30
CA ARG A 271 13.56 -3.21 10.33
C ARG A 271 12.18 -3.46 9.69
N ILE A 272 11.14 -2.71 10.07
CA ILE A 272 9.77 -2.95 9.61
C ILE A 272 9.36 -1.97 8.52
N ASN A 273 9.01 -2.50 7.34
CA ASN A 273 8.41 -1.73 6.28
C ASN A 273 6.90 -1.58 6.52
N ALA A 274 6.47 -0.47 7.13
CA ALA A 274 5.06 -0.19 7.44
C ALA A 274 4.17 0.08 6.21
N THR A 275 4.68 -0.11 4.99
CA THR A 275 3.91 0.04 3.74
C THR A 275 2.71 -0.90 3.70
N TYR A 276 2.82 -2.10 4.28
CA TYR A 276 1.69 -3.03 4.39
C TYR A 276 0.48 -2.39 5.10
N ALA A 277 0.73 -1.67 6.20
CA ALA A 277 -0.33 -1.06 7.00
C ALA A 277 -0.98 0.09 6.23
N ARG A 278 -0.18 0.94 5.57
CA ARG A 278 -0.69 2.00 4.70
C ARG A 278 -1.61 1.43 3.61
N ASN A 279 -1.19 0.33 3.02
CA ASN A 279 -1.87 -0.28 1.87
C ASN A 279 -3.12 -1.09 2.29
N PHE A 280 -3.21 -1.54 3.55
CA PHE A 280 -4.28 -2.40 4.08
C PHE A 280 -5.69 -1.94 3.71
N LEU A 281 -5.95 -0.62 3.78
CA LEU A 281 -7.25 -0.05 3.45
C LEU A 281 -7.58 -0.10 1.96
N ASN A 282 -6.59 -0.12 1.08
CA ASN A 282 -6.78 0.11 -0.35
C ASN A 282 -6.97 -1.19 -1.14
N TYR A 283 -6.39 -2.31 -0.68
CA TYR A 283 -6.57 -3.60 -1.32
C TYR A 283 -7.68 -4.46 -0.71
N LYS A 284 -8.24 -4.13 0.46
CA LYS A 284 -9.41 -4.84 1.03
C LYS A 284 -10.65 -4.83 0.14
N GLY A 285 -10.78 -3.82 -0.72
CA GLY A 285 -11.88 -3.73 -1.70
C GLY A 285 -11.58 -4.47 -3.02
N ILE A 286 -10.40 -5.07 -3.13
CA ILE A 286 -9.94 -5.79 -4.32
C ILE A 286 -9.82 -7.30 -4.03
N VAL A 287 -9.36 -7.66 -2.83
CA VAL A 287 -9.22 -9.04 -2.35
C VAL A 287 -10.01 -9.26 -1.07
N ASP A 288 -10.37 -10.52 -0.82
CA ASP A 288 -11.06 -10.92 0.41
C ASP A 288 -10.24 -10.57 1.66
N VAL A 289 -10.92 -10.14 2.72
CA VAL A 289 -10.31 -9.79 4.02
C VAL A 289 -9.46 -10.93 4.57
N ASP A 290 -9.84 -12.17 4.31
CA ASP A 290 -9.16 -13.37 4.82
C ASP A 290 -7.80 -13.61 4.12
N VAL A 291 -7.51 -12.92 3.02
CA VAL A 291 -6.23 -12.98 2.27
C VAL A 291 -5.30 -11.84 2.64
N VAL A 292 -5.85 -10.75 3.20
CA VAL A 292 -5.13 -9.51 3.51
C VAL A 292 -3.93 -9.74 4.45
N THR A 293 -4.02 -10.77 5.29
CA THR A 293 -2.98 -11.13 6.27
C THR A 293 -1.78 -11.84 5.64
N ASN A 294 -1.87 -12.30 4.39
CA ASN A 294 -0.78 -12.91 3.62
C ASN A 294 0.01 -11.90 2.78
N TYR A 295 0.09 -10.65 3.22
CA TYR A 295 0.79 -9.61 2.47
C TYR A 295 2.31 -9.85 2.42
N VAL A 296 2.85 -9.75 1.21
CA VAL A 296 4.27 -9.80 0.87
C VAL A 296 4.62 -8.49 0.16
N ASN A 297 5.67 -7.82 0.63
CA ASN A 297 6.19 -6.64 -0.04
C ASN A 297 6.58 -6.96 -1.48
N SER A 298 6.46 -5.97 -2.35
CA SER A 298 6.95 -6.08 -3.72
C SER A 298 7.66 -4.83 -4.15
N ARG A 299 8.63 -5.04 -5.03
CA ARG A 299 9.22 -3.99 -5.84
C ARG A 299 8.32 -3.76 -7.03
N ASN A 300 8.16 -2.51 -7.42
CA ASN A 300 7.19 -2.15 -8.44
C ASN A 300 7.64 -0.93 -9.24
N GLN A 301 7.19 -0.89 -10.48
CA GLN A 301 7.38 0.22 -11.39
C GLN A 301 6.07 0.49 -12.12
N LEU A 302 5.77 1.77 -12.35
CA LEU A 302 4.66 2.24 -13.17
C LEU A 302 5.17 3.37 -14.04
N THR A 303 4.87 3.32 -15.34
CA THR A 303 5.30 4.33 -16.29
C THR A 303 4.22 4.57 -17.33
N LEU A 304 3.93 5.85 -17.58
CA LEU A 304 3.07 6.27 -18.68
C LEU A 304 3.94 6.44 -19.94
N LEU A 305 3.64 5.69 -20.98
CA LEU A 305 4.26 5.82 -22.31
C LEU A 305 3.20 6.18 -23.35
N ARG A 306 3.59 6.87 -24.41
CA ARG A 306 2.72 7.14 -25.57
C ARG A 306 3.16 6.24 -26.72
N ASP A 307 2.23 5.44 -27.24
CA ASP A 307 2.44 4.74 -28.50
C ASP A 307 2.20 5.70 -29.68
N PRO A 308 3.19 5.92 -30.56
CA PRO A 308 3.07 6.88 -31.64
C PRO A 308 2.31 6.36 -32.85
N VAL A 309 2.07 5.04 -32.95
CA VAL A 309 1.34 4.43 -34.06
C VAL A 309 -0.15 4.46 -33.77
N LEU A 310 -0.54 4.09 -32.55
CA LEU A 310 -1.92 4.11 -32.06
C LEU A 310 -2.36 5.47 -31.53
N ASN A 311 -1.44 6.43 -31.41
CA ASN A 311 -1.68 7.74 -30.80
C ASN A 311 -2.40 7.63 -29.44
N THR A 312 -1.94 6.69 -28.62
CA THR A 312 -2.63 6.28 -27.40
C THR A 312 -1.63 6.18 -26.25
N HIS A 313 -2.07 6.54 -25.05
CA HIS A 313 -1.28 6.36 -23.83
C HIS A 313 -1.45 4.96 -23.28
N PHE A 314 -0.35 4.38 -22.81
CA PHE A 314 -0.32 3.10 -22.13
C PHE A 314 0.30 3.28 -20.75
N LEU A 315 -0.34 2.69 -19.75
CA LEU A 315 0.30 2.43 -18.47
C LEU A 315 1.01 1.09 -18.58
N HIS A 316 2.32 1.12 -18.42
CA HIS A 316 3.15 -0.07 -18.26
C HIS A 316 3.54 -0.19 -16.80
N PHE A 317 3.47 -1.41 -16.26
CA PHE A 317 3.83 -1.65 -14.88
C PHE A 317 4.44 -3.03 -14.68
N SER A 318 5.20 -3.15 -13.59
CA SER A 318 5.87 -4.37 -13.17
C SER A 318 5.77 -4.54 -11.67
N LEU A 319 5.65 -5.79 -11.22
CA LEU A 319 5.71 -6.18 -9.81
C LEU A 319 6.67 -7.36 -9.65
N LEU A 320 7.52 -7.29 -8.63
CA LEU A 320 8.38 -8.37 -8.18
C LEU A 320 8.16 -8.60 -6.69
N PRO A 321 7.35 -9.59 -6.30
CA PRO A 321 7.20 -10.01 -4.90
C PRO A 321 8.55 -10.38 -4.27
N GLU A 322 8.71 -10.12 -2.97
CA GLU A 322 9.90 -10.53 -2.21
C GLU A 322 9.92 -12.02 -1.88
N LEU A 323 8.77 -12.70 -1.97
CA LEU A 323 8.60 -14.12 -1.72
C LEU A 323 7.93 -14.79 -2.93
N LEU A 324 8.48 -15.94 -3.32
CA LEU A 324 7.90 -16.83 -4.33
C LEU A 324 7.58 -18.16 -3.67
N SER A 325 6.29 -18.44 -3.50
CA SER A 325 5.81 -19.75 -3.06
C SER A 325 5.42 -20.60 -4.26
N VAL A 326 5.84 -21.87 -4.23
CA VAL A 326 5.61 -22.86 -5.28
C VAL A 326 5.09 -24.14 -4.65
N ASP A 327 4.33 -24.90 -5.44
CA ASP A 327 3.84 -26.23 -5.07
C ASP A 327 4.34 -27.26 -6.08
N PHE A 328 4.33 -28.54 -5.73
CA PHE A 328 4.80 -29.61 -6.61
C PHE A 328 3.62 -30.41 -7.16
N SER A 329 3.63 -30.68 -8.46
CA SER A 329 2.62 -31.50 -9.13
C SER A 329 3.18 -32.88 -9.42
N ASP A 330 2.75 -33.89 -8.65
CA ASP A 330 3.13 -35.29 -8.87
C ASP A 330 2.76 -35.79 -10.28
N GLU A 331 1.62 -35.34 -10.82
CA GLU A 331 1.16 -35.72 -12.17
C GLU A 331 2.08 -35.21 -13.30
N ARG A 332 2.74 -34.07 -13.08
CA ARG A 332 3.59 -33.42 -14.10
C ARG A 332 5.08 -33.52 -13.79
N ASP A 333 5.45 -34.03 -12.62
CA ASP A 333 6.83 -34.07 -12.10
C ASP A 333 7.50 -32.68 -12.15
N GLN A 334 6.75 -31.65 -11.79
CA GLN A 334 7.16 -30.24 -11.92
C GLN A 334 6.61 -29.38 -10.78
N PHE A 335 7.38 -28.37 -10.39
CA PHE A 335 6.89 -27.28 -9.56
C PHE A 335 5.99 -26.35 -10.36
N TYR A 336 4.98 -25.80 -9.71
CA TYR A 336 4.03 -24.88 -10.33
C TYR A 336 3.61 -23.77 -9.36
N PHE A 337 3.25 -22.63 -9.95
CA PHE A 337 2.54 -21.56 -9.27
C PHE A 337 1.77 -20.73 -10.30
N ASN A 338 0.74 -20.01 -9.87
CA ASN A 338 0.09 -18.99 -10.70
C ASN A 338 0.05 -17.66 -9.94
N TYR A 339 0.41 -16.60 -10.65
CA TYR A 339 0.08 -15.26 -10.20
C TYR A 339 -1.21 -14.77 -10.84
N GLU A 340 -2.20 -14.45 -10.01
CA GLU A 340 -3.40 -13.74 -10.42
C GLU A 340 -3.19 -12.23 -10.21
N LEU A 341 -3.07 -11.51 -11.32
CA LEU A 341 -2.99 -10.06 -11.34
C LEU A 341 -4.39 -9.48 -11.44
N THR A 342 -4.73 -8.55 -10.56
CA THR A 342 -5.92 -7.70 -10.66
C THR A 342 -5.51 -6.23 -10.71
N VAL A 343 -5.96 -5.52 -11.74
CA VAL A 343 -5.72 -4.10 -11.94
C VAL A 343 -7.02 -3.34 -11.79
N VAL A 344 -6.96 -2.22 -11.08
CA VAL A 344 -8.09 -1.32 -10.88
C VAL A 344 -7.63 0.12 -11.13
N LEU A 345 -8.37 0.85 -11.97
CA LEU A 345 -8.32 2.30 -12.06
C LEU A 345 -9.52 2.89 -11.34
N ARG A 346 -9.26 3.82 -10.42
CA ARG A 346 -10.28 4.58 -9.69
C ARG A 346 -10.18 6.06 -9.98
N SER A 347 -11.27 6.79 -9.76
CA SER A 347 -11.25 8.26 -9.84
C SER A 347 -10.28 8.84 -8.81
N ALA A 348 -9.54 9.87 -9.19
CA ALA A 348 -8.71 10.61 -8.23
C ALA A 348 -9.55 11.43 -7.22
N ASP A 349 -10.75 11.85 -7.62
CA ASP A 349 -11.65 12.67 -6.79
C ASP A 349 -12.54 11.82 -5.87
N ASP A 350 -12.78 10.57 -6.26
CA ASP A 350 -13.60 9.61 -5.51
C ASP A 350 -12.91 8.24 -5.55
N PRO A 351 -12.08 7.92 -4.54
CA PRO A 351 -11.35 6.67 -4.47
C PRO A 351 -12.22 5.42 -4.35
N ASP A 352 -13.53 5.53 -4.11
CA ASP A 352 -14.45 4.38 -4.10
C ASP A 352 -15.07 4.14 -5.48
N ARG A 353 -15.02 5.14 -6.39
CA ARG A 353 -15.51 5.02 -7.76
C ARG A 353 -14.50 4.30 -8.65
N GLU A 354 -14.74 3.02 -8.88
CA GLU A 354 -14.05 2.21 -9.89
C GLU A 354 -14.43 2.64 -11.31
N LEU A 355 -13.43 2.87 -12.15
CA LEU A 355 -13.61 3.31 -13.55
C LEU A 355 -13.22 2.23 -14.55
N PHE A 356 -12.29 1.35 -14.19
CA PHE A 356 -11.85 0.25 -15.04
C PHE A 356 -11.19 -0.84 -14.20
N LYS A 357 -11.46 -2.10 -14.52
CA LYS A 357 -10.89 -3.26 -13.83
C LYS A 357 -10.71 -4.43 -14.78
N TYR A 358 -9.63 -5.17 -14.60
CA TYR A 358 -9.42 -6.46 -15.25
C TYR A 358 -8.51 -7.35 -14.41
N SER A 359 -8.55 -8.65 -14.71
CA SER A 359 -7.66 -9.63 -14.09
C SER A 359 -6.99 -10.53 -15.15
N LYS A 360 -5.77 -11.00 -14.84
CA LYS A 360 -4.96 -11.87 -15.71
C LYS A 360 -4.21 -12.91 -14.87
N ASN A 361 -4.19 -14.16 -15.35
CA ASN A 361 -3.40 -15.24 -14.76
C ASN A 361 -2.06 -15.41 -15.47
N PHE A 362 -1.01 -15.68 -14.70
CA PHE A 362 0.36 -15.96 -15.14
C PHE A 362 0.82 -17.30 -14.54
N PRO A 363 0.37 -18.43 -15.11
CA PRO A 363 0.80 -19.75 -14.66
C PRO A 363 2.25 -20.00 -15.08
N VAL A 364 3.03 -20.58 -14.18
CA VAL A 364 4.43 -20.95 -14.39
C VAL A 364 4.62 -22.38 -13.92
N TYR A 365 5.30 -23.17 -14.76
CA TYR A 365 5.79 -24.50 -14.43
C TYR A 365 7.31 -24.47 -14.52
N ALA A 366 7.98 -25.11 -13.57
CA ALA A 366 9.43 -25.09 -13.41
C ALA A 366 9.92 -26.42 -12.86
N ASN A 367 11.12 -26.84 -13.24
CA ASN A 367 11.82 -27.94 -12.58
C ASN A 367 12.67 -27.42 -11.41
N GLU A 368 13.32 -28.31 -10.66
CA GLU A 368 14.17 -27.93 -9.52
C GLU A 368 15.35 -27.03 -9.92
N GLU A 369 15.94 -27.28 -11.10
CA GLU A 369 17.04 -26.46 -11.63
C GLU A 369 16.60 -25.02 -11.92
N ASP A 370 15.40 -24.84 -12.49
CA ASP A 370 14.79 -23.53 -12.71
C ASP A 370 14.64 -22.76 -11.39
N LEU A 371 14.18 -23.42 -10.31
CA LEU A 371 14.00 -22.79 -9.01
C LEU A 371 15.33 -22.36 -8.38
N ASN A 372 16.35 -23.22 -8.45
CA ASN A 372 17.66 -22.95 -7.86
C ASN A 372 18.48 -21.92 -8.63
N ASN A 373 18.19 -21.73 -9.93
CA ASN A 373 18.94 -20.82 -10.79
C ASN A 373 18.06 -19.66 -11.29
N ARG A 374 17.23 -19.91 -12.31
CA ARG A 374 16.51 -18.89 -13.08
C ARG A 374 15.44 -18.15 -12.27
N LEU A 375 14.83 -18.80 -11.28
CA LEU A 375 13.76 -18.26 -10.44
C LEU A 375 14.21 -18.03 -8.99
N SER A 376 15.52 -18.18 -8.72
CA SER A 376 16.10 -18.06 -7.37
C SER A 376 15.83 -16.70 -6.69
N LYS A 377 15.58 -15.65 -7.47
CA LYS A 377 15.20 -14.31 -6.99
C LYS A 377 13.76 -13.91 -7.31
N GLY A 378 12.91 -14.88 -7.63
CA GLY A 378 11.52 -14.67 -8.02
C GLY A 378 11.34 -14.41 -9.52
N ILE A 379 10.18 -13.86 -9.87
CA ILE A 379 9.78 -13.54 -11.24
C ILE A 379 9.08 -12.18 -11.27
N VAL A 380 9.40 -11.35 -12.25
CA VAL A 380 8.73 -10.07 -12.46
C VAL A 380 7.45 -10.31 -13.25
N VAL A 381 6.30 -9.92 -12.73
CA VAL A 381 5.06 -9.87 -13.52
C VAL A 381 4.93 -8.48 -14.12
N SER A 382 4.96 -8.40 -15.45
CA SER A 382 4.83 -7.13 -16.19
C SER A 382 3.62 -7.14 -17.09
N ASP A 383 2.86 -6.05 -17.08
CA ASP A 383 1.68 -5.89 -17.90
C ASP A 383 1.47 -4.43 -18.29
N TYR A 384 0.52 -4.22 -19.20
CA TYR A 384 0.23 -2.91 -19.75
C TYR A 384 -1.20 -2.87 -20.29
N PHE A 385 -1.75 -1.66 -20.37
CA PHE A 385 -3.06 -1.42 -20.94
C PHE A 385 -3.22 0.04 -21.40
N PRO A 386 -4.08 0.31 -22.39
CA PRO A 386 -4.34 1.67 -22.85
C PRO A 386 -5.13 2.43 -21.79
N VAL A 387 -4.83 3.72 -21.63
CA VAL A 387 -5.47 4.55 -20.62
C VAL A 387 -6.05 5.83 -21.24
N ALA A 388 -7.30 6.14 -20.91
CA ALA A 388 -7.94 7.38 -21.35
C ALA A 388 -7.37 8.60 -20.61
N PRO A 389 -7.44 9.82 -21.15
CA PRO A 389 -7.03 11.04 -20.46
C PRO A 389 -7.81 11.27 -19.17
N GLY A 390 -7.14 11.78 -18.13
CA GLY A 390 -7.77 12.09 -16.84
C GLY A 390 -6.82 11.92 -15.65
N GLU A 391 -7.36 12.10 -14.45
CA GLU A 391 -6.66 11.82 -13.19
C GLU A 391 -7.22 10.56 -12.53
N PHE A 392 -6.33 9.65 -12.19
CA PHE A 392 -6.70 8.33 -11.67
C PHE A 392 -5.83 7.91 -10.49
N ILE A 393 -6.36 6.99 -9.69
CA ILE A 393 -5.56 6.15 -8.80
C ILE A 393 -5.44 4.79 -9.47
N PHE A 394 -4.23 4.44 -9.90
CA PHE A 394 -3.89 3.10 -10.36
C PHE A 394 -3.60 2.20 -9.16
N SER A 395 -4.12 0.98 -9.20
CA SER A 395 -3.89 -0.07 -8.19
C SER A 395 -3.64 -1.40 -8.89
N ALA A 396 -2.61 -2.12 -8.45
CA ALA A 396 -2.35 -3.50 -8.88
C ALA A 396 -2.20 -4.41 -7.66
N VAL A 397 -2.96 -5.50 -7.65
CA VAL A 397 -2.81 -6.62 -6.72
C VAL A 397 -2.28 -7.82 -7.48
N LEU A 398 -1.24 -8.46 -6.95
CA LEU A 398 -0.72 -9.72 -7.47
C LEU A 398 -0.87 -10.78 -6.38
N GLN A 399 -1.66 -11.81 -6.64
CA GLN A 399 -1.91 -12.90 -5.69
C GLN A 399 -1.24 -14.20 -6.17
N ASN A 400 -0.44 -14.83 -5.31
CA ASN A 400 0.08 -16.18 -5.54
C ASN A 400 -1.01 -17.21 -5.23
N SER A 401 -1.25 -18.19 -6.12
CA SER A 401 -2.30 -19.19 -5.95
C SER A 401 -2.00 -20.27 -4.90
N VAL A 402 -0.73 -20.50 -4.55
CA VAL A 402 -0.28 -21.59 -3.66
C VAL A 402 -0.57 -21.22 -2.20
N ASN A 403 0.06 -20.15 -1.70
CA ASN A 403 -0.06 -19.72 -0.31
C ASN A 403 -0.97 -18.51 -0.13
N ARG A 404 -1.69 -18.10 -1.19
CA ARG A 404 -2.56 -16.91 -1.21
C ARG A 404 -1.81 -15.64 -0.78
N GLU A 405 -0.50 -15.54 -1.02
CA GLU A 405 0.23 -14.31 -0.73
C GLU A 405 -0.16 -13.20 -1.69
N ILE A 406 -0.23 -11.97 -1.18
CA ILE A 406 -0.58 -10.82 -1.99
C ILE A 406 0.51 -9.77 -1.96
N SER A 407 0.78 -9.19 -3.11
CA SER A 407 1.56 -7.97 -3.24
C SER A 407 0.69 -6.87 -3.84
N TYR A 408 0.84 -5.65 -3.34
CA TYR A 408 0.01 -4.52 -3.75
C TYR A 408 0.81 -3.23 -3.86
N PHE A 409 0.51 -2.44 -4.88
CA PHE A 409 0.91 -1.03 -4.91
C PHE A 409 -0.12 -0.16 -5.64
N ASP A 410 -0.10 1.12 -5.30
CA ASP A 410 -0.87 2.17 -5.95
C ASP A 410 -0.03 3.40 -6.28
N ARG A 411 -0.53 4.15 -7.27
CA ARG A 411 0.01 5.45 -7.68
C ARG A 411 -1.09 6.33 -8.23
N LYS A 412 -1.05 7.63 -7.89
CA LYS A 412 -1.79 8.64 -8.64
C LYS A 412 -1.16 8.77 -10.04
N VAL A 413 -2.01 8.80 -11.06
CA VAL A 413 -1.62 8.93 -12.46
C VAL A 413 -2.39 10.09 -13.07
N THR A 414 -1.68 10.97 -13.76
CA THR A 414 -2.28 12.01 -14.60
C THR A 414 -1.97 11.70 -16.05
N VAL A 415 -3.01 11.44 -16.84
CA VAL A 415 -2.92 11.13 -18.26
C VAL A 415 -3.40 12.35 -19.05
N PRO A 416 -2.54 12.96 -19.88
CA PRO A 416 -2.92 14.14 -20.63
C PRO A 416 -3.77 13.77 -21.85
N ALA A 417 -4.36 14.76 -22.51
CA ALA A 417 -5.02 14.56 -23.80
C ALA A 417 -4.05 13.95 -24.85
N PRO A 418 -4.54 13.07 -25.75
CA PRO A 418 -3.72 12.40 -26.76
C PRO A 418 -3.19 13.35 -27.83
N THR A 419 -3.92 14.44 -28.07
CA THR A 419 -3.58 15.51 -29.01
C THR A 419 -3.62 16.87 -28.30
N GLY A 420 -2.87 17.84 -28.80
CA GLY A 420 -2.79 19.16 -28.20
C GLY A 420 -1.90 19.27 -26.96
N GLY A 421 -1.63 20.53 -26.60
CA GLY A 421 -0.95 20.92 -25.37
C GLY A 421 0.58 21.05 -25.50
N ALA A 422 1.22 21.37 -24.36
CA ALA A 422 2.64 21.66 -24.32
C ALA A 422 3.50 20.42 -24.65
N PRO A 423 4.69 20.61 -25.24
CA PRO A 423 5.69 19.56 -25.40
C PRO A 423 6.00 18.89 -24.06
N ARG A 424 6.17 17.57 -24.05
CA ARG A 424 6.35 16.81 -22.81
C ARG A 424 7.16 15.53 -22.98
N LEU A 425 7.70 15.04 -21.87
CA LEU A 425 8.47 13.82 -21.76
C LEU A 425 7.61 12.64 -21.28
N TYR A 426 7.83 11.47 -21.88
CA TYR A 426 7.41 10.17 -21.34
C TYR A 426 8.64 9.34 -20.98
N GLY A 427 8.53 8.53 -19.92
CA GLY A 427 9.69 8.01 -19.19
C GLY A 427 10.27 9.07 -18.23
N PRO A 428 11.59 9.08 -17.97
CA PRO A 428 12.60 8.14 -18.46
C PRO A 428 12.47 6.74 -17.85
N LEU A 429 13.00 5.75 -18.57
CA LEU A 429 13.18 4.39 -18.11
C LEU A 429 14.67 4.05 -18.13
N LEU A 430 15.15 3.40 -17.07
CA LEU A 430 16.47 2.78 -17.04
C LEU A 430 16.32 1.31 -17.42
N SER A 431 17.22 0.84 -18.27
CA SER A 431 17.16 -0.48 -18.86
C SER A 431 18.54 -1.12 -18.90
N TYR A 432 18.62 -2.40 -18.56
CA TYR A 432 19.86 -3.18 -18.70
C TYR A 432 20.02 -3.74 -20.12
N ARG A 433 18.98 -3.63 -20.95
CA ARG A 433 18.94 -4.17 -22.31
C ARG A 433 17.77 -3.60 -23.11
N ILE A 434 18.09 -2.99 -24.26
CA ILE A 434 17.11 -2.60 -25.28
C ILE A 434 17.35 -3.44 -26.52
N GLN A 435 16.28 -4.05 -27.05
CA GLN A 435 16.35 -4.93 -28.21
C GLN A 435 15.29 -4.56 -29.25
N PRO A 436 15.56 -4.79 -30.55
CA PRO A 436 14.53 -4.68 -31.57
C PRO A 436 13.43 -5.73 -31.35
N VAL A 437 12.18 -5.36 -31.61
CA VAL A 437 11.03 -6.28 -31.53
C VAL A 437 11.01 -7.17 -32.75
N GLY A 438 11.10 -8.49 -32.54
CA GLY A 438 11.08 -9.48 -33.63
C GLY A 438 9.69 -9.78 -34.19
N ASP A 439 8.65 -9.79 -33.33
CA ASP A 439 7.30 -10.21 -33.69
C ASP A 439 6.28 -9.05 -33.64
N PRO A 440 5.43 -8.89 -34.67
CA PRO A 440 4.38 -7.88 -34.68
C PRO A 440 3.41 -8.05 -33.50
N GLY A 441 3.19 -6.98 -32.74
CA GLY A 441 2.24 -6.97 -31.64
C GLY A 441 2.66 -5.99 -30.56
N PHE A 442 2.09 -6.15 -29.38
CA PHE A 442 2.30 -5.28 -28.24
C PHE A 442 2.71 -6.10 -27.02
N ALA A 443 3.56 -5.52 -26.18
CA ALA A 443 4.01 -6.14 -24.94
C ALA A 443 4.32 -5.07 -23.88
N ALA A 444 4.47 -5.49 -22.62
CA ALA A 444 4.88 -4.58 -21.57
C ALA A 444 6.26 -3.98 -21.90
N TYR A 445 6.39 -2.66 -21.73
CA TYR A 445 7.60 -1.88 -22.05
C TYR A 445 8.11 -2.04 -23.47
N GLN A 446 7.19 -2.33 -24.40
CA GLN A 446 7.44 -2.26 -25.83
C GLN A 446 6.95 -0.90 -26.34
N VAL A 447 7.81 -0.18 -27.06
CA VAL A 447 7.44 1.08 -27.74
C VAL A 447 7.95 1.03 -29.16
N VAL A 448 7.04 1.04 -30.13
CA VAL A 448 7.37 0.88 -31.56
C VAL A 448 8.15 -0.42 -31.78
N ASP A 449 9.41 -0.31 -32.19
CA ASP A 449 10.33 -1.37 -32.55
C ASP A 449 11.28 -1.72 -31.41
N ARG A 450 11.10 -1.16 -30.21
CA ARG A 450 12.00 -1.36 -29.07
C ARG A 450 11.32 -2.12 -27.94
N GLN A 451 11.94 -3.21 -27.52
CA GLN A 451 11.64 -3.89 -26.26
C GLN A 451 12.61 -3.39 -25.20
N VAL A 452 12.10 -2.67 -24.20
CA VAL A 452 12.89 -2.12 -23.10
C VAL A 452 12.81 -3.09 -21.93
N SER A 453 13.95 -3.69 -21.56
CA SER A 453 14.03 -4.61 -20.42
C SER A 453 14.36 -3.84 -19.16
N ILE A 454 13.48 -3.88 -18.17
CA ILE A 454 13.60 -3.10 -16.94
C ILE A 454 13.71 -4.02 -15.74
N ASP A 455 14.36 -3.51 -14.70
CA ASP A 455 14.31 -4.07 -13.37
C ASP A 455 13.52 -3.11 -12.48
N PRO A 456 12.44 -3.54 -11.80
CA PRO A 456 11.68 -2.69 -10.89
C PRO A 456 12.52 -2.01 -9.79
N ASP A 457 13.68 -2.57 -9.44
CA ASP A 457 14.63 -1.94 -8.49
C ASP A 457 15.50 -0.85 -9.11
N SER A 458 15.57 -0.77 -10.45
CA SER A 458 16.51 0.11 -11.15
C SER A 458 17.96 -0.05 -10.64
N SER A 459 18.31 -1.28 -10.26
CA SER A 459 19.63 -1.65 -9.75
C SER A 459 20.47 -2.29 -10.84
N PHE A 460 21.74 -1.91 -10.91
CA PHE A 460 22.69 -2.38 -11.91
C PHE A 460 24.01 -2.79 -11.26
N GLY A 461 24.79 -3.63 -11.93
CA GLY A 461 26.16 -3.98 -11.58
C GLY A 461 27.18 -2.92 -12.04
N MET A 462 28.40 -2.99 -11.52
CA MET A 462 29.50 -2.08 -11.86
C MET A 462 30.01 -2.23 -13.30
N LYS A 463 29.78 -3.37 -13.95
CA LYS A 463 30.19 -3.66 -15.35
C LYS A 463 29.01 -3.77 -16.31
N GLU A 464 27.80 -3.47 -15.87
CA GLU A 464 26.62 -3.51 -16.74
C GLU A 464 26.47 -2.22 -17.53
N SER A 465 26.05 -2.37 -18.79
CA SER A 465 25.56 -1.27 -19.61
C SER A 465 24.24 -0.76 -19.05
N ILE A 466 24.09 0.57 -19.03
CA ILE A 466 22.90 1.24 -18.54
C ILE A 466 22.32 2.04 -19.70
N TYR A 467 21.13 1.65 -20.15
CA TYR A 467 20.42 2.35 -21.20
C TYR A 467 19.34 3.25 -20.61
N LEU A 468 19.28 4.48 -21.09
CA LEU A 468 18.25 5.45 -20.79
C LEU A 468 17.29 5.51 -21.98
N PHE A 469 16.02 5.21 -21.75
CA PHE A 469 14.95 5.33 -22.74
C PHE A 469 13.98 6.45 -22.36
N PHE A 470 13.56 7.27 -23.33
CA PHE A 470 12.50 8.27 -23.15
C PHE A 470 11.86 8.63 -24.50
N SER A 471 10.72 9.31 -24.45
CA SER A 471 10.14 9.91 -25.67
C SER A 471 9.68 11.35 -25.42
N VAL A 472 9.70 12.13 -26.48
CA VAL A 472 9.27 13.53 -26.49
C VAL A 472 8.05 13.65 -27.38
N TYR A 473 6.97 14.18 -26.83
CA TYR A 473 5.79 14.59 -27.60
C TYR A 473 5.83 16.08 -27.89
N ARG A 474 5.39 16.45 -29.10
CA ARG A 474 5.12 17.80 -29.54
C ARG A 474 3.83 17.86 -30.34
N ASP A 475 3.14 18.99 -30.24
CA ASP A 475 1.91 19.25 -31.00
C ASP A 475 2.22 19.65 -32.45
N ARG A 476 3.31 20.40 -32.67
CA ARG A 476 3.76 20.82 -34.01
C ARG A 476 5.02 20.06 -34.40
N ALA A 477 4.89 19.18 -35.38
CA ALA A 477 5.97 18.34 -35.90
C ALA A 477 7.24 19.14 -36.24
N GLU A 478 7.09 20.38 -36.74
CA GLU A 478 8.19 21.22 -37.21
C GLU A 478 9.06 21.81 -36.09
N THR A 479 8.58 21.85 -34.84
CA THR A 479 9.33 22.45 -33.74
C THR A 479 10.46 21.53 -33.28
N ALA A 480 11.71 21.99 -33.39
CA ALA A 480 12.87 21.29 -32.82
C ALA A 480 13.03 21.59 -31.33
N PHE A 481 13.56 20.64 -30.58
CA PHE A 481 13.87 20.78 -29.15
C PHE A 481 15.25 20.23 -28.85
N ARG A 482 15.69 20.39 -27.60
CA ARG A 482 16.86 19.69 -27.06
C ARG A 482 16.50 19.01 -25.76
N THR A 483 17.15 17.91 -25.43
CA THR A 483 17.10 17.36 -24.08
C THR A 483 18.45 17.49 -23.40
N ARG A 484 18.42 17.89 -22.13
CA ARG A 484 19.56 17.83 -21.22
C ARG A 484 19.35 16.69 -20.25
N ILE A 485 20.29 15.77 -20.20
CA ILE A 485 20.25 14.62 -19.29
C ILE A 485 21.32 14.84 -18.23
N GLU A 486 20.94 14.87 -16.96
CA GLU A 486 21.84 15.08 -15.83
C GLU A 486 21.87 13.83 -14.94
N VAL A 487 23.05 13.26 -14.73
CA VAL A 487 23.31 12.16 -13.79
C VAL A 487 24.04 12.74 -12.59
N ARG A 488 23.47 12.66 -11.39
CA ARG A 488 24.05 13.23 -10.16
C ARG A 488 24.03 12.23 -9.01
N ASN A 489 25.09 12.18 -8.20
CA ASN A 489 25.13 11.38 -6.97
C ASN A 489 24.24 11.99 -5.88
N GLU A 490 23.54 11.17 -5.09
CA GLU A 490 22.75 11.63 -3.94
C GLU A 490 23.60 11.88 -2.68
N GLN A 491 24.85 11.39 -2.63
CA GLN A 491 25.74 11.48 -1.47
C GLN A 491 26.71 12.66 -1.60
N GLU A 492 26.73 13.56 -0.61
CA GLU A 492 27.60 14.75 -0.60
C GLU A 492 29.10 14.43 -0.64
N PHE A 493 29.52 13.28 -0.12
CA PHE A 493 30.93 12.93 0.06
C PHE A 493 31.63 12.36 -1.19
N ARG A 494 30.88 12.06 -2.27
CA ARG A 494 31.43 11.63 -3.57
C ARG A 494 30.68 12.32 -4.72
N PRO A 495 30.99 13.60 -5.00
CA PRO A 495 30.30 14.34 -6.05
C PRO A 495 30.61 13.71 -7.42
N TYR A 496 29.58 13.15 -8.04
CA TYR A 496 29.58 12.75 -9.45
C TYR A 496 28.50 13.55 -10.17
N ALA A 497 28.86 14.14 -11.29
CA ALA A 497 27.93 14.83 -12.18
C ALA A 497 28.33 14.59 -13.63
N ARG A 498 27.39 14.11 -14.44
CA ARG A 498 27.54 13.97 -15.89
C ARG A 498 26.35 14.60 -16.59
N THR A 499 26.61 15.28 -17.71
CA THR A 499 25.56 15.91 -18.51
C THR A 499 25.68 15.49 -19.97
N TYR A 500 24.56 15.12 -20.58
CA TYR A 500 24.43 14.86 -22.01
C TYR A 500 23.47 15.86 -22.64
N MET A 501 23.76 16.27 -23.87
CA MET A 501 22.87 17.09 -24.69
C MET A 501 22.48 16.29 -25.92
N VAL A 502 21.18 16.17 -26.17
CA VAL A 502 20.65 15.42 -27.32
C VAL A 502 19.67 16.31 -28.06
N ASP A 503 19.87 16.43 -29.37
CA ASP A 503 18.94 17.18 -30.23
C ASP A 503 17.70 16.34 -30.54
N VAL A 504 16.53 16.98 -30.44
CA VAL A 504 15.24 16.38 -30.80
C VAL A 504 14.85 16.91 -32.18
N PRO A 505 15.04 16.11 -33.25
CA PRO A 505 14.83 16.57 -34.62
C PRO A 505 13.37 16.89 -34.87
N ALA A 506 13.08 17.87 -35.73
CA ALA A 506 11.73 18.10 -36.24
C ALA A 506 11.24 16.89 -37.07
N GLY A 507 9.92 16.70 -37.16
CA GLY A 507 9.27 15.80 -38.11
C GLY A 507 8.17 14.91 -37.51
N LYS A 508 8.45 14.18 -36.43
CA LYS A 508 7.47 13.28 -35.80
C LYS A 508 6.88 13.91 -34.54
N GLU A 509 5.55 13.80 -34.36
CA GLU A 509 4.86 14.24 -33.13
C GLU A 509 5.46 13.61 -31.88
N THR A 510 5.65 12.28 -31.87
CA THR A 510 6.45 11.60 -30.85
C THR A 510 7.80 11.22 -31.44
N TRP A 511 8.86 11.70 -30.80
CA TRP A 511 10.22 11.22 -31.04
C TRP A 511 10.63 10.28 -29.90
N VAL A 512 11.01 9.05 -30.26
CA VAL A 512 11.43 8.02 -29.31
C VAL A 512 12.95 7.94 -29.35
N HIS A 513 13.60 7.93 -28.18
CA HIS A 513 15.04 7.92 -28.07
C HIS A 513 15.53 6.98 -26.97
N ASP A 514 16.69 6.39 -27.21
CA ASP A 514 17.43 5.60 -26.26
C ASP A 514 18.92 5.84 -26.45
N MET A 515 19.67 5.77 -25.36
CA MET A 515 21.12 5.91 -25.37
C MET A 515 21.74 5.18 -24.18
N GLU A 516 22.98 4.75 -24.32
CA GLU A 516 23.76 4.27 -23.19
C GLU A 516 24.27 5.47 -22.37
N ILE A 517 24.17 5.39 -21.04
CA ILE A 517 24.76 6.34 -20.10
C ILE A 517 25.95 5.71 -19.39
N GLU A 518 26.93 6.55 -19.05
CA GLU A 518 28.16 6.12 -18.38
C GLU A 518 27.83 5.57 -17.00
N ASN A 519 28.34 4.38 -16.68
CA ASN A 519 28.17 3.77 -15.37
C ASN A 519 29.07 4.51 -14.35
N PRO A 520 28.49 5.24 -13.37
CA PRO A 520 29.26 6.08 -12.46
C PRO A 520 29.98 5.29 -11.35
N GLY A 521 29.80 3.96 -11.31
CA GLY A 521 30.28 3.10 -10.24
C GLY A 521 29.36 3.07 -9.01
N ASN A 522 29.71 2.26 -8.02
CA ASN A 522 28.89 1.96 -6.84
C ASN A 522 28.34 3.23 -6.15
N GLY A 523 27.01 3.28 -5.96
CA GLY A 523 26.33 4.41 -5.34
C GLY A 523 24.87 4.56 -5.77
N ALA A 524 24.21 5.58 -5.22
CA ALA A 524 22.85 5.98 -5.58
C ALA A 524 22.88 7.32 -6.32
N TYR A 525 22.17 7.38 -7.45
CA TYR A 525 22.19 8.50 -8.38
C TYR A 525 20.76 8.87 -8.81
N ARG A 526 20.60 10.12 -9.27
CA ARG A 526 19.41 10.56 -10.00
C ARG A 526 19.78 10.86 -11.44
N VAL A 527 18.95 10.37 -12.35
CA VAL A 527 19.00 10.69 -13.77
C VAL A 527 17.81 11.59 -14.08
N ARG A 528 18.06 12.86 -14.40
CA ARG A 528 17.02 13.84 -14.76
C ARG A 528 17.10 14.13 -16.26
N VAL A 529 16.00 13.95 -16.96
CA VAL A 529 15.83 14.33 -18.37
C VAL A 529 15.02 15.61 -18.41
N ILE A 530 15.57 16.65 -19.02
CA ILE A 530 15.00 18.00 -19.11
C ILE A 530 14.78 18.32 -20.58
N LEU A 531 13.53 18.59 -20.97
CA LEU A 531 13.18 19.06 -22.31
C LEU A 531 13.33 20.58 -22.37
N LEU A 532 14.09 21.05 -23.35
CA LEU A 532 14.44 22.44 -23.54
C LEU A 532 13.86 22.96 -24.86
N GLY A 533 13.31 24.17 -24.81
CA GLY A 533 12.88 24.92 -25.99
C GLY A 533 14.03 25.64 -26.70
N ALA A 534 13.67 26.43 -27.71
CA ALA A 534 14.65 27.12 -28.56
C ALA A 534 15.46 28.18 -27.79
N ALA A 535 14.89 28.78 -26.75
CA ALA A 535 15.57 29.76 -25.89
C ALA A 535 16.21 29.12 -24.64
N ASN A 536 16.36 27.79 -24.60
CA ASN A 536 16.82 27.00 -23.44
C ASN A 536 15.92 27.09 -22.20
N GLU A 537 14.67 27.51 -22.38
CA GLU A 537 13.63 27.42 -21.38
C GLU A 537 13.28 25.95 -21.12
N VAL A 538 13.03 25.60 -19.86
CA VAL A 538 12.60 24.25 -19.48
C VAL A 538 11.12 24.08 -19.80
N LEU A 539 10.81 23.17 -20.71
CA LEU A 539 9.44 22.85 -21.13
C LEU A 539 8.84 21.71 -20.30
N ASP A 540 9.64 20.70 -19.97
CA ASP A 540 9.27 19.59 -19.10
C ASP A 540 10.52 18.98 -18.46
N SER A 541 10.39 18.30 -17.33
CA SER A 541 11.48 17.60 -16.66
C SER A 541 10.97 16.38 -15.92
N ARG A 542 11.68 15.26 -16.07
CA ARG A 542 11.37 13.99 -15.40
C ARG A 542 12.64 13.39 -14.81
N GLU A 543 12.52 12.67 -13.71
CA GLU A 543 13.67 12.04 -13.05
C GLU A 543 13.39 10.58 -12.66
N VAL A 544 14.44 9.78 -12.65
CA VAL A 544 14.45 8.38 -12.23
C VAL A 544 15.67 8.11 -11.36
N ARG A 545 15.53 7.20 -10.40
CA ARG A 545 16.63 6.77 -9.52
C ARG A 545 17.43 5.67 -10.18
N LEU A 546 18.75 5.73 -10.05
CA LEU A 546 19.69 4.73 -10.50
C LEU A 546 20.49 4.24 -9.29
N SER A 547 20.50 2.93 -9.07
CA SER A 547 21.32 2.30 -8.03
C SER A 547 22.38 1.41 -8.68
N ILE A 548 23.65 1.58 -8.31
CA ILE A 548 24.74 0.71 -8.74
C ILE A 548 25.21 -0.09 -7.53
N ALA A 549 25.03 -1.40 -7.57
CA ALA A 549 25.45 -2.31 -6.51
C ALA A 549 26.97 -2.54 -6.54
N PRO A 550 27.61 -2.87 -5.39
CA PRO A 550 29.04 -3.19 -5.29
C PRO A 550 29.34 -4.62 -5.81
N ARG A 551 28.77 -5.01 -6.95
CA ARG A 551 28.98 -6.30 -7.62
C ARG A 551 29.18 -6.04 -9.11
N GLU A 552 29.93 -6.89 -9.81
CA GLU A 552 30.21 -6.67 -11.23
C GLU A 552 28.94 -6.72 -12.10
N GLN A 553 28.08 -7.71 -11.84
CA GLN A 553 26.76 -7.87 -12.46
C GLN A 553 25.72 -8.12 -11.37
N VAL A 554 24.48 -7.76 -11.64
CA VAL A 554 23.34 -8.12 -10.81
C VAL A 554 22.49 -9.15 -11.54
N PHE A 555 21.74 -9.93 -10.76
CA PHE A 555 20.79 -10.86 -11.35
C PHE A 555 19.48 -10.13 -11.59
N HIS A 556 19.07 -10.04 -12.85
CA HIS A 556 17.76 -9.54 -13.24
C HIS A 556 16.78 -10.71 -13.36
N PRO A 557 15.72 -10.77 -12.53
CA PRO A 557 14.77 -11.88 -12.58
C PRO A 557 14.04 -11.96 -13.93
N PRO A 558 13.64 -13.17 -14.37
CA PRO A 558 12.87 -13.32 -15.60
C PRO A 558 11.54 -12.59 -15.51
N VAL A 559 11.01 -12.20 -16.67
CA VAL A 559 9.74 -11.46 -16.77
C VAL A 559 8.64 -12.38 -17.30
N ALA A 560 7.56 -12.52 -16.53
CA ALA A 560 6.28 -13.02 -17.01
C ALA A 560 5.44 -11.86 -17.56
N SER A 561 5.15 -11.89 -18.86
CA SER A 561 4.29 -10.90 -19.51
C SER A 561 3.50 -11.54 -20.65
N LYS A 562 2.30 -11.03 -20.92
CA LYS A 562 1.48 -11.47 -22.06
C LYS A 562 1.65 -10.50 -23.22
N ARG A 563 1.90 -11.04 -24.41
CA ARG A 563 1.91 -10.27 -25.66
C ARG A 563 0.50 -10.21 -26.24
N LEU A 564 0.15 -9.10 -26.87
CA LEU A 564 -1.07 -8.95 -27.64
C LEU A 564 -0.73 -8.96 -29.14
N PRO A 565 -1.22 -9.94 -29.92
CA PRO A 565 -1.02 -9.96 -31.35
C PRO A 565 -1.64 -8.72 -32.05
N SER A 566 -1.02 -8.26 -33.14
CA SER A 566 -1.47 -7.05 -33.86
C SER A 566 -2.92 -7.12 -34.37
N ASN A 567 -3.42 -8.31 -34.72
CA ASN A 567 -4.81 -8.51 -35.13
C ASN A 567 -5.84 -8.41 -33.98
N ARG A 568 -5.37 -8.32 -32.73
CA ARG A 568 -6.21 -8.19 -31.52
C ARG A 568 -6.25 -6.76 -30.97
N VAL A 569 -5.73 -5.77 -31.70
CA VAL A 569 -5.68 -4.35 -31.28
C VAL A 569 -7.05 -3.76 -30.95
N PHE A 570 -8.13 -4.26 -31.54
CA PHE A 570 -9.51 -3.83 -31.21
C PHE A 570 -9.85 -4.00 -29.72
N LEU A 571 -9.15 -4.87 -28.98
CA LEU A 571 -9.31 -5.00 -27.53
C LEU A 571 -8.85 -3.74 -26.79
N PHE A 572 -7.88 -2.98 -27.32
CA PHE A 572 -7.49 -1.70 -26.74
C PHE A 572 -8.59 -0.65 -26.88
N ASP A 573 -9.25 -0.61 -28.04
CA ASP A 573 -10.40 0.26 -28.25
C ASP A 573 -11.56 -0.11 -27.30
N MET A 574 -11.82 -1.40 -27.08
CA MET A 574 -12.80 -1.84 -26.07
C MET A 574 -12.47 -1.31 -24.67
N MET A 575 -11.21 -1.42 -24.25
CA MET A 575 -10.74 -0.96 -22.94
C MET A 575 -10.87 0.56 -22.80
N LEU A 576 -10.54 1.32 -23.85
CA LEU A 576 -10.69 2.78 -23.86
C LEU A 576 -12.17 3.19 -23.87
N ALA A 577 -13.01 2.51 -24.65
CA ALA A 577 -14.44 2.79 -24.71
C ALA A 577 -15.11 2.66 -23.34
N ALA A 578 -14.80 1.58 -22.61
CA ALA A 578 -15.27 1.38 -21.24
C ALA A 578 -14.79 2.51 -20.29
N GLN A 579 -13.51 2.89 -20.38
CA GLN A 579 -12.95 3.99 -19.57
C GLN A 579 -13.63 5.34 -19.88
N TYR A 580 -13.86 5.66 -21.15
CA TYR A 580 -14.56 6.90 -21.54
C TYR A 580 -16.02 6.89 -21.08
N ALA A 581 -16.73 5.76 -21.22
CA ALA A 581 -18.10 5.63 -20.74
C ALA A 581 -18.19 5.84 -19.22
N ASN A 582 -17.31 5.18 -18.44
CA ASN A 582 -17.31 5.26 -16.99
C ASN A 582 -16.85 6.63 -16.45
N THR A 583 -16.15 7.42 -17.27
CA THR A 583 -15.77 8.81 -16.98
C THR A 583 -16.77 9.84 -17.52
N GLY A 584 -17.94 9.41 -18.00
CA GLY A 584 -19.00 10.32 -18.44
C GLY A 584 -18.73 11.00 -19.79
N ARG A 585 -17.93 10.37 -20.66
CA ARG A 585 -17.55 10.88 -21.99
C ARG A 585 -18.10 9.96 -23.08
N PRO A 586 -19.42 10.01 -23.37
CA PRO A 586 -20.08 9.06 -24.27
C PRO A 586 -19.66 9.21 -25.75
N GLY A 587 -19.28 10.41 -26.20
CA GLY A 587 -18.80 10.62 -27.58
C GLY A 587 -17.55 9.79 -27.89
N PRO A 588 -16.41 10.04 -27.20
CA PRO A 588 -15.20 9.23 -27.37
C PRO A 588 -15.41 7.74 -27.10
N ALA A 589 -16.30 7.38 -26.17
CA ALA A 589 -16.64 5.97 -25.92
C ALA A 589 -17.27 5.31 -27.16
N ALA A 590 -18.24 5.98 -27.79
CA ALA A 590 -18.88 5.50 -29.01
C ALA A 590 -17.86 5.37 -30.16
N ASP A 591 -16.97 6.35 -30.33
CA ASP A 591 -15.95 6.34 -31.39
C ASP A 591 -15.03 5.11 -31.26
N HIS A 592 -14.58 4.79 -30.04
CA HIS A 592 -13.77 3.60 -29.79
C HIS A 592 -14.56 2.29 -29.98
N TYR A 593 -15.82 2.22 -29.55
CA TYR A 593 -16.64 1.03 -29.81
C TYR A 593 -16.85 0.78 -31.30
N GLU A 594 -17.15 1.82 -32.08
CA GLU A 594 -17.30 1.71 -33.54
C GLU A 594 -15.98 1.31 -34.20
N ALA A 595 -14.85 1.88 -33.78
CA ALA A 595 -13.53 1.49 -34.27
C ALA A 595 -13.20 0.01 -33.96
N ALA A 596 -13.60 -0.49 -32.78
CA ALA A 596 -13.45 -1.90 -32.44
C ALA A 596 -14.36 -2.79 -33.31
N LEU A 597 -15.63 -2.40 -33.48
CA LEU A 597 -16.64 -3.17 -34.21
C LEU A 597 -16.31 -3.25 -35.70
N ALA A 598 -15.80 -2.16 -36.29
CA ALA A 598 -15.33 -2.15 -37.67
C ALA A 598 -14.20 -3.16 -37.93
N ARG A 599 -13.37 -3.46 -36.92
CA ARG A 599 -12.29 -4.45 -37.03
C ARG A 599 -12.74 -5.87 -36.74
N GLN A 600 -13.70 -6.06 -35.84
CA GLN A 600 -14.21 -7.37 -35.42
C GLN A 600 -15.73 -7.34 -35.21
N PRO A 601 -16.52 -7.37 -36.30
CA PRO A 601 -17.98 -7.17 -36.24
C PRO A 601 -18.72 -8.33 -35.58
N GLU A 602 -18.12 -9.52 -35.51
CA GLU A 602 -18.75 -10.74 -35.00
C GLU A 602 -18.22 -11.16 -33.62
N PHE A 603 -17.42 -10.33 -32.94
CA PHE A 603 -16.84 -10.69 -31.65
C PHE A 603 -17.84 -10.49 -30.50
N PRO A 604 -18.41 -11.55 -29.89
CA PRO A 604 -19.55 -11.40 -28.99
C PRO A 604 -19.30 -10.53 -27.74
N PRO A 605 -18.14 -10.61 -27.05
CA PRO A 605 -17.86 -9.73 -25.91
C PRO A 605 -17.87 -8.24 -26.27
N LEU A 606 -17.43 -7.87 -27.48
CA LEU A 606 -17.48 -6.49 -27.97
C LEU A 606 -18.91 -6.06 -28.23
N ILE A 607 -19.67 -6.88 -28.96
CA ILE A 607 -21.08 -6.58 -29.30
C ILE A 607 -21.90 -6.38 -28.03
N LYS A 608 -21.75 -7.28 -27.05
CA LYS A 608 -22.42 -7.17 -25.75
C LYS A 608 -22.07 -5.86 -25.05
N SER A 609 -20.78 -5.57 -24.87
CA SER A 609 -20.34 -4.35 -24.17
C SER A 609 -20.81 -3.07 -24.88
N TYR A 610 -20.75 -3.04 -26.21
CA TYR A 610 -21.23 -1.88 -26.97
C TYR A 610 -22.76 -1.74 -26.91
N ALA A 611 -23.51 -2.84 -26.97
CA ALA A 611 -24.96 -2.83 -26.85
C ALA A 611 -25.43 -2.34 -25.46
N GLU A 612 -24.75 -2.76 -24.38
CA GLU A 612 -25.00 -2.24 -23.03
C GLU A 612 -24.76 -0.74 -22.94
N PHE A 613 -23.66 -0.26 -23.55
CA PHE A 613 -23.38 1.18 -23.65
C PHE A 613 -24.48 1.92 -24.43
N LEU A 614 -24.89 1.42 -25.60
CA LEU A 614 -25.95 2.03 -26.42
C LEU A 614 -27.30 2.05 -25.70
N LEU A 615 -27.60 1.02 -24.90
CA LEU A 615 -28.80 0.97 -24.08
C LEU A 615 -28.78 2.10 -23.04
N ALA A 616 -27.65 2.30 -22.36
CA ALA A 616 -27.46 3.40 -21.41
C ALA A 616 -27.57 4.78 -22.08
N GLN A 617 -27.10 4.91 -23.33
CA GLN A 617 -27.26 6.13 -24.14
C GLN A 617 -28.66 6.27 -24.77
N ARG A 618 -29.60 5.35 -24.51
CA ARG A 618 -30.93 5.31 -25.13
C ARG A 618 -30.89 5.35 -26.66
N ASN A 619 -29.96 4.63 -27.28
CA ASN A 619 -29.87 4.43 -28.73
C ASN A 619 -30.27 3.00 -29.14
N PRO A 620 -31.57 2.65 -29.04
CA PRO A 620 -32.03 1.30 -29.28
C PRO A 620 -31.94 0.89 -30.75
N ARG A 621 -31.96 1.86 -31.69
CA ARG A 621 -31.86 1.56 -33.12
C ARG A 621 -30.50 0.94 -33.45
N ARG A 622 -29.42 1.62 -33.06
CA ARG A 622 -28.06 1.10 -33.28
C ARG A 622 -27.81 -0.19 -32.51
N LEU A 623 -28.35 -0.28 -31.29
CA LEU A 623 -28.26 -1.50 -30.47
C LEU A 623 -28.83 -2.71 -31.22
N LEU A 624 -30.06 -2.61 -31.73
CA LEU A 624 -30.72 -3.70 -32.45
C LEU A 624 -29.98 -4.12 -33.72
N GLU A 625 -29.30 -3.18 -34.39
CA GLU A 625 -28.47 -3.48 -35.57
C GLU A 625 -27.25 -4.33 -35.21
N ILE A 626 -26.55 -4.01 -34.11
CA ILE A 626 -25.26 -4.65 -33.80
C ILE A 626 -25.38 -6.01 -33.11
N ILE A 627 -26.51 -6.30 -32.45
CA ILE A 627 -26.67 -7.56 -31.69
C ILE A 627 -27.01 -8.77 -32.55
N ALA A 628 -27.29 -8.60 -33.84
CA ALA A 628 -27.69 -9.68 -34.74
C ALA A 628 -26.73 -10.91 -34.71
N PRO A 629 -25.39 -10.75 -34.66
CA PRO A 629 -24.48 -11.90 -34.59
C PRO A 629 -24.63 -12.75 -33.31
N LEU A 630 -25.24 -12.22 -32.24
CA LEU A 630 -25.44 -12.96 -30.98
C LEU A 630 -26.60 -13.95 -31.05
N GLU A 631 -27.51 -13.82 -32.02
CA GLU A 631 -28.76 -14.59 -32.08
C GLU A 631 -28.55 -16.10 -32.12
N ASN A 632 -27.49 -16.55 -32.80
CA ASN A 632 -27.20 -17.98 -32.97
C ASN A 632 -26.05 -18.47 -32.06
N ASP A 633 -25.49 -17.60 -31.22
CA ASP A 633 -24.45 -18.00 -30.27
C ASP A 633 -25.10 -18.48 -28.98
N ARG A 634 -25.07 -19.80 -28.75
CA ARG A 634 -25.66 -20.44 -27.56
C ARG A 634 -25.15 -19.84 -26.25
N LYS A 635 -23.90 -19.37 -26.20
CA LYS A 635 -23.32 -18.75 -24.99
C LYS A 635 -23.89 -17.35 -24.74
N TYR A 636 -24.27 -16.63 -25.78
CA TYR A 636 -24.76 -15.24 -25.72
C TYR A 636 -26.26 -15.12 -26.02
N LEU A 637 -26.98 -16.24 -26.12
CA LEU A 637 -28.41 -16.25 -26.43
C LEU A 637 -29.24 -15.48 -25.39
N PHE A 638 -28.89 -15.61 -24.10
CA PHE A 638 -29.47 -14.79 -23.04
C PHE A 638 -29.26 -13.30 -23.29
N ASP A 639 -28.01 -12.90 -23.56
CA ASP A 639 -27.62 -11.51 -23.78
C ASP A 639 -28.36 -10.92 -25.00
N TYR A 640 -28.44 -11.68 -26.09
CA TYR A 640 -29.20 -11.30 -27.29
C TYR A 640 -30.66 -10.95 -26.95
N HIS A 641 -31.38 -11.88 -26.33
CA HIS A 641 -32.79 -11.70 -26.01
C HIS A 641 -33.00 -10.59 -24.97
N ALA A 642 -32.14 -10.51 -23.95
CA ALA A 642 -32.22 -9.49 -22.91
C ALA A 642 -31.99 -8.08 -23.48
N LEU A 643 -30.94 -7.90 -24.29
CA LEU A 643 -30.61 -6.61 -24.91
C LEU A 643 -31.67 -6.20 -25.93
N ARG A 644 -32.12 -7.14 -26.78
CA ARG A 644 -33.21 -6.91 -27.74
C ARG A 644 -34.49 -6.45 -27.05
N GLY A 645 -34.90 -7.17 -26.01
CA GLY A 645 -36.11 -6.87 -25.25
C GLY A 645 -36.05 -5.51 -24.57
N LYS A 646 -34.93 -5.18 -23.90
CA LYS A 646 -34.71 -3.87 -23.29
C LYS A 646 -34.71 -2.74 -24.33
N ALA A 647 -34.06 -2.94 -25.48
CA ALA A 647 -34.03 -1.95 -26.56
C ALA A 647 -35.43 -1.69 -27.14
N LEU A 648 -36.23 -2.73 -27.39
CA LEU A 648 -37.60 -2.63 -27.87
C LEU A 648 -38.51 -1.92 -26.87
N HIS A 649 -38.33 -2.16 -25.57
CA HIS A 649 -39.04 -1.45 -24.51
C HIS A 649 -38.71 0.06 -24.56
N VAL A 650 -37.43 0.43 -24.72
CA VAL A 650 -37.01 1.83 -24.88
C VAL A 650 -37.61 2.48 -26.14
N GLN A 651 -37.84 1.72 -27.22
CA GLN A 651 -38.55 2.20 -28.42
C GLN A 651 -40.08 2.33 -28.21
N GLY A 652 -40.62 1.88 -27.07
CA GLY A 652 -42.06 1.83 -26.81
C GLY A 652 -42.77 0.62 -27.45
N ASN A 653 -42.04 -0.28 -28.10
CA ASN A 653 -42.59 -1.50 -28.69
C ASN A 653 -42.72 -2.61 -27.64
N ASN A 654 -43.59 -2.37 -26.65
CA ASN A 654 -43.71 -3.19 -25.45
C ASN A 654 -44.15 -4.63 -25.75
N THR A 655 -44.97 -4.87 -26.77
CA THR A 655 -45.39 -6.23 -27.14
C THR A 655 -44.21 -7.10 -27.60
N LEU A 656 -43.37 -6.59 -28.50
CA LEU A 656 -42.17 -7.31 -28.91
C LEU A 656 -41.12 -7.37 -27.79
N ALA A 657 -41.07 -6.34 -26.93
CA ALA A 657 -40.20 -6.34 -25.77
C ALA A 657 -40.54 -7.49 -24.81
N VAL A 658 -41.83 -7.67 -24.48
CA VAL A 658 -42.30 -8.78 -23.63
C VAL A 658 -41.90 -10.13 -24.24
N GLN A 659 -42.11 -10.34 -25.54
CA GLN A 659 -41.72 -11.58 -26.21
C GLN A 659 -40.22 -11.86 -26.06
N ALA A 660 -39.37 -10.89 -26.38
CA ALA A 660 -37.92 -11.06 -26.28
C ALA A 660 -37.45 -11.25 -24.82
N LEU A 661 -38.03 -10.53 -23.86
CA LEU A 661 -37.68 -10.67 -22.44
C LEU A 661 -38.12 -12.01 -21.85
N LEU A 662 -39.24 -12.57 -22.30
CA LEU A 662 -39.66 -13.92 -21.94
C LEU A 662 -38.69 -14.97 -22.48
N GLU A 663 -38.18 -14.82 -23.71
CA GLU A 663 -37.13 -15.72 -24.23
C GLU A 663 -35.84 -15.60 -23.41
N ALA A 664 -35.44 -14.39 -23.01
CA ALA A 664 -34.30 -14.22 -22.09
C ALA A 664 -34.54 -14.94 -20.75
N ASN A 665 -35.73 -14.79 -20.18
CA ASN A 665 -36.12 -15.41 -18.91
C ASN A 665 -36.20 -16.94 -18.98
N LYS A 666 -36.43 -17.54 -20.17
CA LYS A 666 -36.34 -19.00 -20.35
C LYS A 666 -34.89 -19.51 -20.29
N VAL A 667 -33.92 -18.69 -20.70
CA VAL A 667 -32.49 -19.05 -20.64
C VAL A 667 -31.95 -18.85 -19.23
N TYR A 668 -32.31 -17.73 -18.59
CA TYR A 668 -31.94 -17.44 -17.21
C TYR A 668 -33.01 -16.58 -16.53
N ASP A 669 -33.68 -17.15 -15.54
CA ASP A 669 -34.90 -16.60 -14.91
C ASP A 669 -34.63 -15.71 -13.68
N SER A 670 -33.36 -15.54 -13.32
CA SER A 670 -32.92 -14.92 -12.07
C SER A 670 -32.19 -13.59 -12.30
N ASP A 671 -32.29 -13.00 -13.50
CA ASP A 671 -31.75 -11.67 -13.79
C ASP A 671 -32.76 -10.57 -13.44
N THR A 672 -32.44 -9.79 -12.41
CA THR A 672 -33.31 -8.70 -11.93
C THR A 672 -33.53 -7.62 -12.99
N SER A 673 -32.54 -7.33 -13.84
CA SER A 673 -32.66 -6.31 -14.88
C SER A 673 -33.65 -6.72 -15.99
N VAL A 674 -33.65 -7.99 -16.38
CA VAL A 674 -34.64 -8.58 -17.31
C VAL A 674 -36.02 -8.60 -16.68
N LEU A 675 -36.16 -9.05 -15.43
CA LEU A 675 -37.45 -9.09 -14.73
C LEU A 675 -38.06 -7.69 -14.56
N ASN A 676 -37.23 -6.69 -14.26
CA ASN A 676 -37.65 -5.29 -14.17
C ASN A 676 -38.14 -4.77 -15.52
N ALA A 677 -37.38 -4.99 -16.58
CA ALA A 677 -37.76 -4.58 -17.93
C ALA A 677 -39.05 -5.30 -18.38
N LEU A 678 -39.20 -6.59 -18.02
CA LEU A 678 -40.37 -7.41 -18.36
C LEU A 678 -41.60 -6.89 -17.63
N GLY A 679 -41.49 -6.62 -16.33
CA GLY A 679 -42.56 -6.03 -15.53
C GLY A 679 -43.00 -4.66 -16.06
N ALA A 680 -42.05 -3.79 -16.41
CA ALA A 680 -42.34 -2.49 -17.00
C ALA A 680 -43.01 -2.61 -18.39
N ALA A 681 -42.53 -3.52 -19.24
CA ALA A 681 -43.11 -3.76 -20.56
C ALA A 681 -44.54 -4.33 -20.46
N LEU A 682 -44.78 -5.31 -19.58
CA LEU A 682 -46.11 -5.89 -19.30
C LEU A 682 -47.08 -4.85 -18.73
N ALA A 683 -46.59 -3.96 -17.85
CA ALA A 683 -47.40 -2.88 -17.32
C ALA A 683 -47.86 -1.93 -18.43
N ASN A 684 -47.00 -1.66 -19.42
CA ASN A 684 -47.31 -0.84 -20.59
C ASN A 684 -48.23 -1.52 -21.61
N THR A 685 -48.26 -2.86 -21.68
CA THR A 685 -49.24 -3.61 -22.49
C THR A 685 -50.60 -3.77 -21.80
N GLY A 686 -50.69 -3.44 -20.50
CA GLY A 686 -51.92 -3.55 -19.71
C GLY A 686 -52.05 -4.87 -18.93
N GLU A 687 -51.04 -5.75 -19.01
CA GLU A 687 -50.99 -7.05 -18.34
C GLU A 687 -50.57 -6.93 -16.87
N LYS A 688 -51.37 -6.18 -16.09
CA LYS A 688 -51.02 -5.76 -14.72
C LYS A 688 -50.69 -6.91 -13.76
N VAL A 689 -51.36 -8.06 -13.91
CA VAL A 689 -51.14 -9.23 -13.04
C VAL A 689 -49.77 -9.85 -13.29
N GLU A 690 -49.41 -10.07 -14.55
CA GLU A 690 -48.11 -10.62 -14.92
C GLU A 690 -46.98 -9.62 -14.65
N ALA A 691 -47.23 -8.32 -14.89
CA ALA A 691 -46.31 -7.25 -14.52
C ALA A 691 -45.95 -7.31 -13.02
N ARG A 692 -46.96 -7.44 -12.15
CA ARG A 692 -46.77 -7.57 -10.71
C ARG A 692 -45.93 -8.79 -10.35
N LYS A 693 -46.23 -9.96 -10.93
CA LYS A 693 -45.48 -11.20 -10.67
C LYS A 693 -44.00 -11.05 -11.03
N ALA A 694 -43.68 -10.47 -12.19
CA ALA A 694 -42.30 -10.25 -12.63
C ALA A 694 -41.54 -9.30 -11.66
N LEU A 695 -42.17 -8.19 -11.26
CA LEU A 695 -41.55 -7.22 -10.33
C LEU A 695 -41.39 -7.80 -8.91
N GLU A 696 -42.34 -8.60 -8.42
CA GLU A 696 -42.23 -9.30 -7.14
C GLU A 696 -41.16 -10.40 -7.16
N ALA A 697 -40.98 -11.10 -8.30
CA ALA A 697 -39.86 -12.03 -8.49
C ALA A 697 -38.52 -11.28 -8.43
N SER A 698 -38.41 -10.12 -9.09
CA SER A 698 -37.21 -9.29 -9.02
C SER A 698 -36.90 -8.84 -7.59
N LEU A 699 -37.91 -8.39 -6.82
CA LEU A 699 -37.70 -7.97 -5.42
C LEU A 699 -37.34 -9.12 -4.49
N ARG A 700 -37.74 -10.36 -4.79
CA ARG A 700 -37.30 -11.54 -4.03
C ARG A 700 -35.81 -11.80 -4.22
N LEU A 701 -35.27 -11.52 -5.42
CA LEU A 701 -33.86 -11.67 -5.73
C LEU A 701 -33.02 -10.49 -5.20
N ASN A 702 -33.54 -9.27 -5.32
CA ASN A 702 -32.92 -8.07 -4.77
C ASN A 702 -33.98 -7.15 -4.13
N PRO A 703 -34.12 -7.17 -2.79
CA PRO A 703 -35.12 -6.37 -2.10
C PRO A 703 -34.91 -4.85 -2.20
N ASP A 704 -33.68 -4.37 -2.43
CA ASP A 704 -33.32 -2.96 -2.25
C ASP A 704 -33.66 -2.04 -3.45
N GLN A 705 -34.40 -2.57 -4.42
CA GLN A 705 -34.76 -1.87 -5.65
C GLN A 705 -35.90 -0.86 -5.42
N VAL A 706 -35.54 0.38 -5.08
CA VAL A 706 -36.49 1.48 -4.78
C VAL A 706 -37.46 1.74 -5.93
N ASP A 707 -36.99 1.74 -7.18
CA ASP A 707 -37.83 2.06 -8.34
C ASP A 707 -38.84 0.95 -8.65
N VAL A 708 -38.48 -0.30 -8.41
CA VAL A 708 -39.38 -1.47 -8.56
C VAL A 708 -40.50 -1.40 -7.53
N ARG A 709 -40.18 -1.06 -6.27
CA ARG A 709 -41.20 -0.86 -5.22
C ARG A 709 -42.17 0.28 -5.59
N LYS A 710 -41.67 1.39 -6.13
CA LYS A 710 -42.51 2.50 -6.60
C LYS A 710 -43.44 2.06 -7.75
N MET A 711 -42.92 1.29 -8.71
CA MET A 711 -43.70 0.78 -9.84
C MET A 711 -44.80 -0.20 -9.39
N LEU A 712 -44.52 -1.07 -8.41
CA LEU A 712 -45.56 -1.93 -7.83
C LEU A 712 -46.67 -1.11 -7.16
N GLN A 713 -46.32 -0.07 -6.40
CA GLN A 713 -47.31 0.81 -5.78
C GLN A 713 -48.17 1.58 -6.80
N SER A 714 -47.61 1.97 -7.95
CA SER A 714 -48.39 2.66 -9.00
C SER A 714 -49.39 1.72 -9.66
N LEU A 715 -48.99 0.46 -9.89
CA LEU A 715 -49.87 -0.59 -10.43
C LEU A 715 -51.04 -0.90 -9.50
N GLU A 716 -50.81 -0.96 -8.19
CA GLU A 716 -51.87 -1.16 -7.17
C GLU A 716 -52.89 -0.02 -7.13
N LYS A 717 -52.43 1.22 -7.37
CA LYS A 717 -53.28 2.41 -7.41
C LYS A 717 -54.00 2.61 -8.76
N GLY A 718 -53.88 1.65 -9.69
CA GLY A 718 -54.52 1.71 -11.00
C GLY A 718 -53.98 2.81 -11.93
N ARG A 719 -52.86 3.45 -11.58
CA ARG A 719 -52.23 4.50 -12.39
C ARG A 719 -51.38 3.85 -13.49
N LYS A 720 -51.24 4.53 -14.64
CA LYS A 720 -50.22 4.13 -15.60
C LYS A 720 -48.83 4.31 -14.94
N PRO A 721 -47.93 3.33 -15.10
CA PRO A 721 -46.60 3.36 -14.50
C PRO A 721 -45.74 4.51 -15.02
#